data_AF-A0A520HSC4-F1
#
_entry.id   AF-A0A520HSC4-F1
#
_cell.length_a   1.000
_cell.length_b   1.000
_cell.length_c   1.000
_cell.angle_alpha   90.00
_cell.angle_beta   90.00
_cell.angle_gamma   90.00
#
_symmetry.space_group_name_H-M   'P 1'
#
loop_
_entity.id
_entity.type
_entity.pdbx_description
1 polymer ?
#
loop_
_entity_poly.entity_id
_entity_poly.type
_entity_poly.pdbx_seq_one_letter_code
_entity_poly.pdbx_strand_id
1 'polypeptide(L)'
;GDVLALMGDTVDNVPGVPGVGPKTAAKLIQEHGDLEAVLAAAQTPEFKKGKLKDNLVEHADAARLSRQLVELRCDVALPEPLDDLALKGIPDAPLRAFLEHHGFKSLLAKLGGAAGVADAPVPAPASVPMEEDPPCDHAAYETVVDEAALDRWIQVARHQGWVAVDTETTSTDATQAELVGVSLALHPNLACYVPLGHGGSDLLSETPVQLDRDVALATLKPLLEDPAVLKIGHNLKYDMIVLGERGIDVAPFDDTIVMSFDLDAGLHGHGMDELAATHLSHSCIAYKDVVGTGKSQRGFHEVDLQSATRYAAEDADVTYRLWKRFKARLPAEGSTRVYEMVDRPLVPVIARMERRGIKVDRERLAALSAEFSTGIAALETEVHELAGGPFTIGSPKQLGDVLFDRLGLKGGRKGKSGVYSTDVTELERIARDKGPHTEVVRKVLEWRQLTKLKNTYTDALQAQINPKTGRVHTSYSLTGAQTGRLSSTEPNLQNIPIRTEVGRRIRDAFVAEEGHVLLAADYSQIELRLAAHMADVPALRDAFANGDDIHSLTATELFGEVNRDTRARAKTINFAILYGISRWGLAGRLDVSADEAQGMIDRYFERFPGVNRYMAETLEGVRERGFTETLFGRKTHFPRIKSRQQNERQGAERAAINAPIQGTSADIIKRAMVRMEP
;
A
#
# COMPACT_ATOMS: atom_id res chain seq x y z
N GLY A 1 13.54 -41.19 -23.99
CA GLY A 1 14.33 -41.79 -25.08
C GLY A 1 13.50 -42.03 -26.31
N ASP A 2 12.54 -42.95 -26.26
CA ASP A 2 11.88 -43.49 -27.47
C ASP A 2 11.05 -42.46 -28.24
N VAL A 3 10.35 -41.56 -27.55
CA VAL A 3 9.63 -40.45 -28.19
C VAL A 3 10.60 -39.52 -28.94
N LEU A 4 11.71 -39.14 -28.30
CA LEU A 4 12.74 -38.27 -28.90
C LEU A 4 13.43 -38.93 -30.08
N ALA A 5 13.67 -40.24 -30.01
CA ALA A 5 14.24 -41.00 -31.12
C ALA A 5 13.37 -40.96 -32.39
N LEU A 6 12.05 -40.85 -32.23
CA LEU A 6 11.10 -40.73 -33.35
C LEU A 6 10.95 -39.29 -33.85
N MET A 7 10.80 -38.31 -32.95
CA MET A 7 10.58 -36.91 -33.37
C MET A 7 11.87 -36.14 -33.71
N GLY A 8 13.01 -36.60 -33.21
CA GLY A 8 14.28 -35.88 -33.26
C GLY A 8 14.34 -34.70 -32.28
N ASP A 9 15.54 -34.16 -32.13
CA ASP A 9 15.77 -32.92 -31.40
C ASP A 9 16.73 -32.04 -32.21
N THR A 10 16.22 -30.92 -32.72
CA THR A 10 17.00 -29.98 -33.51
C THR A 10 18.00 -29.19 -32.68
N VAL A 11 17.81 -29.09 -31.36
CA VAL A 11 18.73 -28.38 -30.46
C VAL A 11 20.01 -29.20 -30.28
N ASP A 12 19.86 -30.51 -30.08
CA ASP A 12 20.95 -31.44 -29.84
C ASP A 12 21.44 -32.15 -31.13
N ASN A 13 20.97 -31.70 -32.30
CA ASN A 13 21.25 -32.28 -33.62
C ASN A 13 20.94 -33.80 -33.70
N VAL A 14 19.93 -34.26 -32.98
CA VAL A 14 19.47 -35.66 -33.01
C VAL A 14 18.46 -35.82 -34.15
N PRO A 15 18.75 -36.65 -35.18
CA PRO A 15 17.87 -36.79 -36.33
C PRO A 15 16.59 -37.55 -35.98
N GLY A 16 15.43 -36.97 -36.29
CA GLY A 16 14.14 -37.65 -36.16
C GLY A 16 13.74 -38.42 -37.41
N VAL A 17 12.68 -39.22 -37.31
CA VAL A 17 12.04 -39.82 -38.49
C VAL A 17 11.27 -38.71 -39.23
N PRO A 18 11.56 -38.45 -40.52
CA PRO A 18 10.89 -37.40 -41.28
C PRO A 18 9.36 -37.53 -41.24
N GLY A 19 8.67 -36.42 -40.96
CA GLY A 19 7.21 -36.38 -40.88
C GLY A 19 6.61 -36.89 -39.56
N VAL A 20 7.44 -37.30 -38.59
CA VAL A 20 6.99 -37.67 -37.24
C VAL A 20 7.22 -36.50 -36.29
N GLY A 21 6.15 -35.73 -36.01
CA GLY A 21 6.19 -34.67 -35.02
C GLY A 21 5.95 -35.17 -33.58
N PRO A 22 6.08 -34.30 -32.55
CA PRO A 22 5.95 -34.67 -31.14
C PRO A 22 4.64 -35.39 -30.80
N LYS A 23 3.51 -34.93 -31.36
CA LYS A 23 2.19 -35.54 -31.14
C LYS A 23 2.08 -36.94 -31.76
N THR A 24 2.70 -37.15 -32.92
CA THR A 24 2.67 -38.44 -33.62
C THR A 24 3.59 -39.44 -32.94
N ALA A 25 4.80 -39.01 -32.54
CA ALA A 25 5.74 -39.84 -31.79
C ALA A 25 5.14 -40.31 -30.45
N ALA A 26 4.55 -39.39 -29.68
CA ALA A 26 3.91 -39.74 -28.41
C ALA A 26 2.75 -40.74 -28.60
N LYS A 27 1.93 -40.55 -29.64
CA LYS A 27 0.83 -41.46 -29.96
C LYS A 27 1.34 -42.88 -30.31
N LEU A 28 2.33 -42.99 -31.18
CA LEU A 28 2.89 -44.29 -31.60
C LEU A 28 3.51 -45.05 -30.42
N ILE A 29 4.22 -44.35 -29.54
CA ILE A 29 4.80 -44.96 -28.33
C ILE A 29 3.72 -45.37 -27.32
N GLN A 30 2.65 -44.58 -27.16
CA GLN A 30 1.52 -44.96 -26.31
C GLN A 30 0.75 -46.18 -26.84
N GLU A 31 0.63 -46.31 -28.17
CA GLU A 31 -0.09 -47.42 -28.81
C GLU A 31 0.74 -48.72 -28.87
N HIS A 32 2.06 -48.63 -29.05
CA HIS A 32 2.91 -49.79 -29.29
C HIS A 32 3.94 -50.09 -28.18
N GLY A 33 4.14 -49.17 -27.22
CA GLY A 33 4.97 -49.37 -26.03
C GLY A 33 6.34 -48.70 -26.13
N ASP A 34 7.20 -49.17 -27.03
CA ASP A 34 8.58 -48.69 -27.19
C ASP A 34 8.97 -48.51 -28.67
N LEU A 35 10.18 -48.00 -28.92
CA LEU A 35 10.65 -47.73 -30.28
C LEU A 35 10.73 -49.00 -31.13
N GLU A 36 11.25 -50.11 -30.59
CA GLU A 36 11.39 -51.36 -31.36
C GLU A 36 10.02 -51.95 -31.70
N ALA A 37 9.06 -51.87 -30.78
CA ALA A 37 7.69 -52.28 -31.02
C ALA A 37 7.01 -51.43 -32.09
N VAL A 38 7.26 -50.12 -32.14
CA VAL A 38 6.77 -49.24 -33.24
C VAL A 38 7.40 -49.63 -34.58
N LEU A 39 8.71 -49.86 -34.63
CA LEU A 39 9.42 -50.23 -35.86
C LEU A 39 9.01 -51.64 -36.35
N ALA A 40 8.81 -52.59 -35.44
CA ALA A 40 8.31 -53.92 -35.75
C ALA A 40 6.85 -53.88 -36.24
N ALA A 41 5.99 -53.11 -35.56
CA ALA A 41 4.61 -52.89 -35.99
C ALA A 41 4.58 -52.28 -37.41
N ALA A 42 5.45 -51.32 -37.73
CA ALA A 42 5.55 -50.71 -39.05
C ALA A 42 5.91 -51.71 -40.18
N GLN A 43 6.47 -52.89 -39.87
CA GLN A 43 6.75 -53.94 -40.86
C GLN A 43 5.57 -54.90 -41.08
N THR A 44 4.56 -54.86 -40.22
CA THR A 44 3.39 -55.75 -40.33
C THR A 44 2.41 -55.31 -41.43
N PRO A 45 1.64 -56.23 -42.04
CA PRO A 45 0.60 -55.87 -43.03
C PRO A 45 -0.53 -55.02 -42.45
N GLU A 46 -0.76 -55.12 -41.13
CA GLU A 46 -1.85 -54.47 -40.39
C GLU A 46 -1.59 -52.98 -40.13
N PHE A 47 -0.33 -52.55 -40.16
CA PHE A 47 0.02 -51.14 -40.00
C PHE A 47 -0.41 -50.31 -41.22
N LYS A 48 -1.16 -49.24 -40.95
CA LYS A 48 -1.82 -48.39 -41.95
C LYS A 48 -0.83 -47.93 -43.04
N LYS A 49 -1.11 -48.30 -44.29
CA LYS A 49 -0.29 -47.92 -45.45
C LYS A 49 -0.27 -46.40 -45.65
N GLY A 50 0.91 -45.83 -45.90
CA GLY A 50 1.10 -44.41 -46.20
C GLY A 50 2.53 -43.95 -45.89
N LYS A 51 2.86 -42.69 -46.25
CA LYS A 51 4.22 -42.11 -46.10
C LYS A 51 4.83 -42.25 -44.71
N LEU A 52 4.00 -42.26 -43.65
CA LEU A 52 4.45 -42.48 -42.28
C LEU A 52 5.07 -43.87 -42.08
N LYS A 53 4.46 -44.91 -42.65
CA LYS A 53 4.96 -46.29 -42.61
C LYS A 53 6.27 -46.40 -43.39
N ASP A 54 6.32 -45.82 -44.58
CA ASP A 54 7.49 -45.83 -45.46
C ASP A 54 8.69 -45.17 -44.76
N ASN A 55 8.49 -43.99 -44.15
CA ASN A 55 9.54 -43.29 -43.41
C ASN A 55 10.00 -44.03 -42.15
N LEU A 56 9.10 -44.69 -41.41
CA LEU A 56 9.47 -45.50 -40.24
C LEU A 56 10.32 -46.72 -40.62
N VAL A 57 10.07 -47.31 -41.80
CA VAL A 57 10.86 -48.44 -42.31
C VAL A 57 12.19 -47.97 -42.90
N GLU A 58 12.18 -46.90 -43.70
CA GLU A 58 13.37 -46.34 -44.35
C GLU A 58 14.37 -45.74 -43.35
N HIS A 59 13.89 -45.10 -42.29
CA HIS A 59 14.72 -44.44 -41.28
C HIS A 59 14.80 -45.21 -39.95
N ALA A 60 14.47 -46.51 -39.95
CA ALA A 60 14.49 -47.35 -38.76
C ALA A 60 15.85 -47.33 -38.05
N ASP A 61 16.95 -47.45 -38.78
CA ASP A 61 18.30 -47.46 -38.22
C ASP A 61 18.72 -46.08 -37.70
N ALA A 62 18.26 -45.01 -38.35
CA ALA A 62 18.47 -43.65 -37.87
C ALA A 62 17.70 -43.38 -36.55
N ALA A 63 16.50 -43.92 -36.41
CA ALA A 63 15.73 -43.84 -35.17
C ALA A 63 16.41 -44.63 -34.03
N ARG A 64 16.94 -45.84 -34.32
CA ARG A 64 17.71 -46.63 -33.33
C ARG A 64 18.99 -45.93 -32.89
N LEU A 65 19.73 -45.36 -33.84
CA LEU A 65 20.92 -44.56 -33.53
C LEU A 65 20.53 -43.36 -32.66
N SER A 66 19.45 -42.67 -33.01
CA SER A 66 18.95 -41.54 -32.22
C SER A 66 18.54 -41.95 -30.82
N ARG A 67 18.01 -43.16 -30.64
CA ARG A 67 17.70 -43.71 -29.31
C ARG A 67 18.93 -43.92 -28.44
N GLN A 68 20.05 -44.36 -29.05
CA GLN A 68 21.34 -44.48 -28.38
C GLN A 68 21.95 -43.12 -28.08
N LEU A 69 21.83 -42.15 -28.99
CA LEU A 69 22.35 -40.80 -28.81
C LEU A 69 21.67 -40.07 -27.65
N VAL A 70 20.37 -40.30 -27.43
CA VAL A 70 19.63 -39.71 -26.31
C VAL A 70 19.64 -40.57 -25.04
N GLU A 71 20.36 -41.69 -25.05
CA GLU A 71 20.50 -42.56 -23.88
C GLU A 71 21.58 -42.01 -22.94
N LEU A 72 21.21 -41.82 -21.66
CA LEU A 72 22.16 -41.38 -20.66
C LEU A 72 23.10 -42.52 -20.28
N ARG A 73 24.41 -42.27 -20.36
CA ARG A 73 25.44 -43.16 -19.81
C ARG A 73 25.40 -43.08 -18.28
N CYS A 74 24.84 -44.10 -17.63
CA CYS A 74 24.78 -44.18 -16.17
C CYS A 74 26.03 -44.82 -15.55
N ASP A 75 26.98 -45.27 -16.37
CA ASP A 75 28.21 -45.99 -16.00
C ASP A 75 29.48 -45.13 -16.13
N VAL A 76 29.33 -43.80 -16.18
CA VAL A 76 30.46 -42.87 -16.25
C VAL A 76 31.14 -42.78 -14.89
N ALA A 77 32.45 -43.02 -14.87
CA ALA A 77 33.27 -42.77 -13.68
C ALA A 77 33.24 -41.28 -13.35
N LEU A 78 32.66 -40.94 -12.19
CA LEU A 78 32.62 -39.56 -11.72
C LEU A 78 34.01 -39.14 -11.22
N PRO A 79 34.46 -37.91 -11.49
CA PRO A 79 35.74 -37.41 -10.99
C PRO A 79 35.77 -37.29 -9.46
N GLU A 80 34.60 -37.18 -8.82
CA GLU A 80 34.43 -37.16 -7.37
C GLU A 80 33.22 -38.04 -6.98
N PRO A 81 33.24 -38.71 -5.81
CA PRO A 81 32.09 -39.47 -5.30
C PRO A 81 30.84 -38.62 -5.13
N LEU A 82 29.65 -39.19 -5.36
CA LEU A 82 28.36 -38.49 -5.22
C LEU A 82 28.16 -37.87 -3.82
N ASP A 83 28.64 -38.55 -2.78
CA ASP A 83 28.53 -38.07 -1.39
C ASP A 83 29.33 -36.79 -1.15
N ASP A 84 30.40 -36.57 -1.92
CA ASP A 84 31.23 -35.36 -1.83
C ASP A 84 30.62 -34.14 -2.53
N LEU A 85 29.65 -34.36 -3.43
CA LEU A 85 28.87 -33.33 -4.12
C LEU A 85 27.76 -32.73 -3.25
N ALA A 86 27.62 -33.17 -2.00
CA ALA A 86 26.70 -32.55 -1.05
C ALA A 86 27.03 -31.06 -0.87
N LEU A 87 26.01 -30.20 -0.87
CA LEU A 87 26.16 -28.76 -0.67
C LEU A 87 26.73 -28.47 0.72
N LYS A 88 28.02 -28.14 0.80
CA LYS A 88 28.75 -27.83 2.06
C LYS A 88 28.53 -26.39 2.57
N GLY A 89 27.51 -25.71 2.05
CA GLY A 89 27.23 -24.29 2.31
C GLY A 89 27.90 -23.35 1.29
N ILE A 90 27.52 -22.08 1.34
CA ILE A 90 28.03 -21.04 0.43
C ILE A 90 29.20 -20.31 1.11
N PRO A 91 30.41 -20.30 0.53
CA PRO A 91 31.53 -19.57 1.12
C PRO A 91 31.33 -18.05 0.93
N ASP A 92 31.10 -17.34 2.02
CA ASP A 92 30.73 -15.92 2.04
C ASP A 92 31.78 -15.00 1.41
N ALA A 93 33.07 -15.19 1.75
CA ALA A 93 34.12 -14.24 1.38
C ALA A 93 34.47 -14.24 -0.14
N PRO A 94 34.70 -15.39 -0.81
CA PRO A 94 35.00 -15.40 -2.25
C PRO A 94 33.79 -14.98 -3.10
N LEU A 95 32.58 -15.37 -2.67
CA LEU A 95 31.37 -15.08 -3.42
C LEU A 95 30.98 -13.61 -3.32
N ARG A 96 31.03 -13.01 -2.13
CA ARG A 96 30.73 -11.57 -1.96
C ARG A 96 31.62 -10.72 -2.86
N ALA A 97 32.93 -10.97 -2.88
CA ALA A 97 33.87 -10.24 -3.72
C ALA A 97 33.54 -10.37 -5.22
N PHE A 98 33.18 -11.58 -5.68
CA PHE A 98 32.75 -11.80 -7.06
C PHE A 98 31.46 -11.05 -7.41
N LEU A 99 30.45 -11.13 -6.54
CA LEU A 99 29.16 -10.48 -6.76
C LEU A 99 29.26 -8.94 -6.71
N GLU A 100 30.12 -8.39 -5.86
CA GLU A 100 30.45 -6.95 -5.82
C GLU A 100 31.13 -6.50 -7.11
N HIS A 101 32.16 -7.24 -7.55
CA HIS A 101 32.90 -6.92 -8.77
C HIS A 101 32.00 -6.90 -10.02
N HIS A 102 31.05 -7.83 -10.13
CA HIS A 102 30.15 -7.95 -11.27
C HIS A 102 28.81 -7.21 -11.10
N GLY A 103 28.58 -6.56 -9.96
CA GLY A 103 27.40 -5.72 -9.74
C GLY A 103 26.08 -6.48 -9.56
N PHE A 104 26.11 -7.72 -9.07
CA PHE A 104 24.91 -8.55 -8.85
C PHE A 104 24.21 -8.22 -7.51
N LYS A 105 23.64 -7.01 -7.46
CA LYS A 105 23.07 -6.39 -6.25
C LYS A 105 21.96 -7.19 -5.55
N SER A 106 21.12 -7.91 -6.30
CA SER A 106 20.03 -8.72 -5.71
C SER A 106 20.53 -9.99 -5.02
N LEU A 107 21.65 -10.55 -5.48
CA LEU A 107 22.29 -11.73 -4.88
C LEU A 107 23.12 -11.34 -3.65
N LEU A 108 23.77 -10.16 -3.69
CA LEU A 108 24.43 -9.58 -2.50
C LEU A 108 23.46 -9.34 -1.35
N ALA A 109 22.27 -8.80 -1.66
CA ALA A 109 21.22 -8.57 -0.66
C ALA A 109 20.74 -9.87 0.00
N LYS A 110 20.76 -11.00 -0.72
CA LYS A 110 20.42 -12.32 -0.17
C LYS A 110 21.55 -12.95 0.65
N LEU A 111 22.81 -12.53 0.45
CA LEU A 111 24.00 -13.00 1.16
C LEU A 111 24.30 -12.22 2.45
N GLY A 112 23.31 -11.54 3.03
CA GLY A 112 23.50 -10.70 4.21
C GLY A 112 24.30 -9.42 3.95
N GLY A 113 24.46 -9.01 2.69
CA GLY A 113 25.12 -7.77 2.28
C GLY A 113 24.11 -6.66 2.04
N ALA A 114 23.63 -6.03 3.11
CA ALA A 114 22.96 -4.74 3.02
C ALA A 114 23.99 -3.66 2.67
N ALA A 115 24.23 -3.45 1.38
CA ALA A 115 24.67 -2.17 0.84
C ALA A 115 24.36 -2.17 -0.66
N GLY A 116 23.10 -1.85 -0.97
CA GLY A 116 22.79 -1.38 -2.31
C GLY A 116 23.71 -0.21 -2.61
N VAL A 117 24.40 -0.25 -3.76
CA VAL A 117 24.88 0.98 -4.38
C VAL A 117 23.63 1.73 -4.84
N ALA A 118 23.02 2.41 -3.86
CA ALA A 118 22.21 3.58 -4.00
C ALA A 118 23.09 4.67 -4.64
N ASP A 119 22.45 5.61 -5.33
CA ASP A 119 23.09 6.91 -5.57
C ASP A 119 23.68 7.42 -4.24
N ALA A 120 24.78 8.16 -4.34
CA ALA A 120 25.58 8.63 -3.20
C ALA A 120 24.69 9.01 -2.00
N PRO A 121 24.96 8.49 -0.79
CA PRO A 121 24.14 8.76 0.37
C PRO A 121 24.01 10.27 0.53
N VAL A 122 22.76 10.74 0.57
CA VAL A 122 22.46 12.01 1.21
C VAL A 122 23.08 11.92 2.61
N PRO A 123 23.90 12.89 3.05
CA PRO A 123 24.56 12.79 4.34
C PRO A 123 23.50 12.52 5.40
N ALA A 124 23.62 11.37 6.07
CA ALA A 124 22.78 11.05 7.22
C ALA A 124 22.97 12.18 8.25
N PRO A 125 21.89 12.71 8.84
CA PRO A 125 22.04 13.60 9.98
C PRO A 125 22.90 12.89 11.04
N ALA A 126 23.74 13.66 11.73
CA ALA A 126 24.66 13.14 12.74
C ALA A 126 23.91 12.17 13.66
N SER A 127 24.23 10.87 13.57
CA SER A 127 23.60 9.86 14.39
C SER A 127 23.92 10.18 15.84
N VAL A 128 22.88 10.31 16.67
CA VAL A 128 23.06 10.37 18.11
C VAL A 128 23.74 9.05 18.50
N PRO A 129 24.97 9.06 19.06
CA PRO A 129 25.64 7.84 19.45
C PRO A 129 24.77 7.13 20.49
N MET A 130 24.31 5.93 20.17
CA MET A 130 23.56 5.07 21.08
C MET A 130 24.27 3.73 21.19
N GLU A 131 24.31 3.18 22.40
CA GLU A 131 24.74 1.81 22.62
C GLU A 131 23.85 0.84 21.84
N GLU A 132 24.46 -0.15 21.20
CA GLU A 132 23.74 -1.24 20.55
C GLU A 132 23.00 -2.07 21.60
N ASP A 133 21.71 -2.32 21.36
CA ASP A 133 20.92 -3.18 22.23
C ASP A 133 21.30 -4.66 21.98
N PRO A 134 21.25 -5.53 23.01
CA PRO A 134 21.53 -6.96 22.84
C PRO A 134 20.53 -7.61 21.87
N PRO A 135 20.88 -8.68 21.13
CA PRO A 135 19.91 -9.39 20.28
C PRO A 135 18.66 -9.82 21.05
N CYS A 136 17.51 -9.87 20.37
CA CYS A 136 16.26 -10.33 20.95
C CYS A 136 16.38 -11.80 21.40
N ASP A 137 16.10 -12.06 22.68
CA ASP A 137 16.08 -13.41 23.27
C ASP A 137 14.64 -13.82 23.59
N HIS A 138 13.99 -14.49 22.64
CA HIS A 138 12.60 -14.94 22.80
C HIS A 138 12.41 -15.94 23.95
N ALA A 139 13.47 -16.60 24.42
CA ALA A 139 13.38 -17.56 25.53
C ALA A 139 13.33 -16.87 26.90
N ALA A 140 13.72 -15.59 26.97
CA ALA A 140 13.68 -14.79 28.18
C ALA A 140 12.28 -14.22 28.48
N TYR A 141 11.35 -14.26 27.52
CA TYR A 141 10.02 -13.67 27.66
C TYR A 141 9.11 -14.50 28.59
N GLU A 142 8.45 -13.82 29.51
CA GLU A 142 7.58 -14.45 30.52
C GLU A 142 6.13 -14.57 30.01
N THR A 143 5.50 -15.73 30.22
CA THR A 143 4.04 -15.87 30.06
C THR A 143 3.40 -15.67 31.44
N VAL A 144 2.65 -14.58 31.62
CA VAL A 144 2.11 -14.15 32.91
C VAL A 144 0.69 -14.70 33.06
N VAL A 145 0.54 -15.76 33.86
CA VAL A 145 -0.73 -16.48 34.06
C VAL A 145 -1.31 -16.36 35.48
N ASP A 146 -0.68 -15.58 36.36
CA ASP A 146 -1.12 -15.35 37.73
C ASP A 146 -1.01 -13.87 38.16
N GLU A 147 -1.81 -13.49 39.16
CA GLU A 147 -1.94 -12.10 39.59
C GLU A 147 -0.66 -11.57 40.26
N ALA A 148 0.08 -12.44 40.95
CA ALA A 148 1.32 -12.05 41.62
C ALA A 148 2.40 -11.69 40.58
N ALA A 149 2.44 -12.40 39.45
CA ALA A 149 3.30 -12.06 38.33
C ALA A 149 2.89 -10.74 37.68
N LEU A 150 1.60 -10.54 37.41
CA LEU A 150 1.10 -9.28 36.86
C LEU A 150 1.42 -8.08 37.77
N ASP A 151 1.22 -8.21 39.08
CA ASP A 151 1.54 -7.14 40.03
C ASP A 151 3.04 -6.82 40.04
N ARG A 152 3.94 -7.81 39.97
CA ARG A 152 5.39 -7.55 39.85
C ARG A 152 5.71 -6.64 38.66
N TRP A 153 5.17 -6.94 37.48
CA TRP A 153 5.38 -6.13 36.27
C TRP A 153 4.85 -4.71 36.45
N ILE A 154 3.67 -4.55 37.04
CA ILE A 154 3.05 -3.25 37.32
C ILE A 154 3.89 -2.42 38.30
N GLN A 155 4.40 -3.03 39.37
CA GLN A 155 5.22 -2.31 40.36
C GLN A 155 6.52 -1.81 39.73
N VAL A 156 7.19 -2.62 38.89
CA VAL A 156 8.41 -2.18 38.20
C VAL A 156 8.11 -1.06 37.21
N ALA A 157 7.04 -1.20 36.40
CA ALA A 157 6.61 -0.16 35.47
C ALA A 157 6.34 1.18 36.17
N ARG A 158 5.66 1.15 37.33
CA ARG A 158 5.39 2.33 38.15
C ARG A 158 6.66 2.93 38.76
N HIS A 159 7.57 2.08 39.22
CA HIS A 159 8.83 2.55 39.81
C HIS A 159 9.71 3.27 38.79
N GLN A 160 9.82 2.74 37.57
CA GLN A 160 10.65 3.36 36.52
C GLN A 160 9.93 4.50 35.77
N GLY A 161 8.59 4.47 35.70
CA GLY A 161 7.79 5.53 35.08
C GLY A 161 7.53 5.35 33.58
N TRP A 162 7.78 4.17 33.01
CA TRP A 162 7.39 3.83 31.63
C TRP A 162 7.13 2.33 31.46
N VAL A 163 6.39 1.97 30.41
CA VAL A 163 6.17 0.59 29.96
C VAL A 163 5.78 0.60 28.49
N ALA A 164 6.36 -0.29 27.69
CA ALA A 164 5.86 -0.56 26.35
C ALA A 164 4.68 -1.53 26.43
N VAL A 165 3.62 -1.27 25.67
CA VAL A 165 2.35 -2.00 25.73
C VAL A 165 1.88 -2.27 24.32
N ASP A 166 1.37 -3.47 24.10
CA ASP A 166 0.71 -3.89 22.87
C ASP A 166 -0.45 -4.85 23.18
N THR A 167 -1.43 -4.94 22.27
CA THR A 167 -2.63 -5.76 22.45
C THR A 167 -2.83 -6.76 21.32
N GLU A 168 -3.06 -8.02 21.72
CA GLU A 168 -3.35 -9.10 20.78
C GLU A 168 -4.84 -9.34 20.69
N THR A 169 -5.34 -9.52 19.46
CA THR A 169 -6.78 -9.52 19.20
C THR A 169 -7.22 -10.50 18.12
N THR A 170 -8.54 -10.66 17.98
CA THR A 170 -9.16 -11.58 17.01
C THR A 170 -9.36 -11.03 15.60
N SER A 171 -9.19 -9.73 15.39
CA SER A 171 -9.50 -9.05 14.11
C SER A 171 -8.56 -7.87 13.90
N THR A 172 -8.36 -7.45 12.65
CA THR A 172 -7.65 -6.20 12.33
C THR A 172 -8.56 -4.97 12.44
N ASP A 173 -9.87 -5.15 12.52
CA ASP A 173 -10.84 -4.07 12.82
C ASP A 173 -10.94 -3.89 14.34
N ALA A 174 -10.31 -2.82 14.84
CA ALA A 174 -10.25 -2.49 16.26
C ALA A 174 -11.64 -2.36 16.92
N THR A 175 -12.67 -1.94 16.18
CA THR A 175 -14.03 -1.73 16.71
C THR A 175 -14.83 -3.03 16.85
N GLN A 176 -14.36 -4.10 16.21
CA GLN A 176 -14.98 -5.44 16.26
C GLN A 176 -14.10 -6.47 16.95
N ALA A 177 -12.82 -6.15 17.16
CA ALA A 177 -11.83 -6.98 17.78
C ALA A 177 -12.17 -7.38 19.23
N GLU A 178 -11.95 -8.65 19.53
CA GLU A 178 -11.93 -9.15 20.91
C GLU A 178 -10.49 -9.23 21.39
N LEU A 179 -10.27 -8.77 22.63
CA LEU A 179 -8.96 -8.80 23.29
C LEU A 179 -8.62 -10.26 23.67
N VAL A 180 -7.48 -10.73 23.18
CA VAL A 180 -6.94 -12.06 23.43
C VAL A 180 -5.81 -12.00 24.46
N GLY A 181 -5.01 -10.94 24.47
CA GLY A 181 -4.01 -10.70 25.51
C GLY A 181 -3.34 -9.34 25.41
N VAL A 182 -2.47 -9.06 26.37
CA VAL A 182 -1.69 -7.81 26.46
C VAL A 182 -0.24 -8.17 26.65
N SER A 183 0.66 -7.56 25.90
CA SER A 183 2.11 -7.68 26.13
C SER A 183 2.66 -6.41 26.77
N LEU A 184 3.69 -6.59 27.60
CA LEU A 184 4.39 -5.50 28.28
C LEU A 184 5.91 -5.66 28.07
N ALA A 185 6.63 -4.56 27.90
CA ALA A 185 8.09 -4.56 27.97
C ALA A 185 8.62 -3.40 28.80
N LEU A 186 9.63 -3.69 29.61
CA LEU A 186 10.27 -2.72 30.51
C LEU A 186 11.66 -2.31 29.99
N HIS A 187 12.39 -3.28 29.41
CA HIS A 187 13.76 -3.16 28.91
C HIS A 187 14.03 -4.19 27.80
N PRO A 188 15.16 -4.08 27.07
CA PRO A 188 15.58 -5.07 26.08
C PRO A 188 15.63 -6.46 26.69
N ASN A 189 14.96 -7.44 26.08
CA ASN A 189 14.80 -8.82 26.56
C ASN A 189 14.03 -8.98 27.88
N LEU A 190 13.45 -7.91 28.44
CA LEU A 190 12.56 -7.95 29.59
C LEU A 190 11.15 -7.57 29.13
N ALA A 191 10.48 -8.56 28.54
CA ALA A 191 9.10 -8.47 28.08
C ALA A 191 8.27 -9.68 28.53
N CYS A 192 6.96 -9.50 28.62
CA CYS A 192 6.01 -10.55 28.96
C CYS A 192 4.75 -10.49 28.10
N TYR A 193 4.03 -11.61 28.06
CA TYR A 193 2.69 -11.71 27.51
C TYR A 193 1.69 -12.17 28.57
N VAL A 194 0.57 -11.46 28.66
CA VAL A 194 -0.56 -11.74 29.56
C VAL A 194 -1.71 -12.30 28.71
N PRO A 195 -1.89 -13.63 28.62
CA PRO A 195 -3.02 -14.23 27.92
C PRO A 195 -4.33 -14.01 28.70
N LEU A 196 -5.39 -13.60 27.99
CA LEU A 196 -6.71 -13.27 28.56
C LEU A 196 -7.89 -13.94 27.82
N GLY A 197 -7.64 -14.56 26.67
CA GLY A 197 -8.69 -15.06 25.79
C GLY A 197 -8.22 -16.17 24.85
N HIS A 198 -7.21 -16.96 25.21
CA HIS A 198 -6.82 -18.13 24.44
C HIS A 198 -7.79 -19.30 24.68
N GLY A 199 -8.03 -20.07 23.63
CA GLY A 199 -8.94 -21.20 23.63
C GLY A 199 -9.38 -21.55 22.21
N GLY A 200 -9.80 -22.79 21.99
CA GLY A 200 -10.37 -23.18 20.71
C GLY A 200 -11.87 -22.90 20.63
N SER A 201 -12.37 -22.86 19.40
CA SER A 201 -13.78 -22.64 19.08
C SER A 201 -14.65 -23.91 19.23
N ASP A 202 -14.02 -25.07 19.43
CA ASP A 202 -14.69 -26.37 19.55
C ASP A 202 -14.89 -26.80 21.01
N LEU A 203 -15.98 -27.53 21.27
CA LEU A 203 -16.35 -28.10 22.58
C LEU A 203 -15.30 -29.01 23.23
N LEU A 204 -14.31 -29.46 22.45
CA LEU A 204 -13.22 -30.35 22.88
C LEU A 204 -11.89 -29.62 23.08
N SER A 205 -11.84 -28.31 22.84
CA SER A 205 -10.62 -27.53 22.97
C SER A 205 -10.30 -27.23 24.43
N GLU A 206 -9.13 -27.66 24.89
CA GLU A 206 -8.64 -27.31 26.22
C GLU A 206 -8.31 -25.81 26.27
N THR A 207 -8.88 -25.10 27.25
CA THR A 207 -8.52 -23.71 27.53
C THR A 207 -7.23 -23.72 28.35
N PRO A 208 -6.15 -23.07 27.88
CA PRO A 208 -4.90 -23.04 28.64
C PRO A 208 -5.06 -22.22 29.93
N VAL A 209 -4.15 -22.44 30.88
CA VAL A 209 -4.11 -21.66 32.13
C VAL A 209 -3.80 -20.21 31.77
N GLN A 210 -4.70 -19.30 32.15
CA GLN A 210 -4.62 -17.87 31.87
C GLN A 210 -5.34 -17.09 32.96
N LEU A 211 -5.06 -15.79 33.04
CA LEU A 211 -5.73 -14.90 34.00
C LEU A 211 -7.20 -14.68 33.61
N ASP A 212 -8.04 -14.47 34.62
CA ASP A 212 -9.38 -13.94 34.36
C ASP A 212 -9.27 -12.56 33.71
N ARG A 213 -9.96 -12.37 32.59
CA ARG A 213 -9.85 -11.16 31.78
C ARG A 213 -10.27 -9.91 32.55
N ASP A 214 -11.36 -9.98 33.30
CA ASP A 214 -11.91 -8.81 33.97
C ASP A 214 -11.04 -8.43 35.17
N VAL A 215 -10.49 -9.43 35.89
CA VAL A 215 -9.49 -9.22 36.94
C VAL A 215 -8.22 -8.59 36.38
N ALA A 216 -7.65 -9.13 35.30
CA ALA A 216 -6.43 -8.61 34.70
C ALA A 216 -6.60 -7.17 34.19
N LEU A 217 -7.72 -6.86 33.53
CA LEU A 217 -8.03 -5.51 33.06
C LEU A 217 -8.25 -4.52 34.21
N ALA A 218 -8.92 -4.93 35.29
CA ALA A 218 -9.08 -4.11 36.47
C ALA A 218 -7.73 -3.79 37.14
N THR A 219 -6.79 -4.73 37.13
CA THR A 219 -5.44 -4.58 37.68
C THR A 219 -4.54 -3.71 36.77
N LEU A 220 -4.65 -3.86 35.44
CA LEU A 220 -3.88 -3.08 34.47
C LEU A 220 -4.39 -1.63 34.32
N LYS A 221 -5.70 -1.39 34.49
CA LYS A 221 -6.31 -0.07 34.29
C LYS A 221 -5.60 1.05 35.06
N PRO A 222 -5.33 0.93 36.39
CA PRO A 222 -4.59 1.94 37.13
C PRO A 222 -3.15 2.19 36.68
N LEU A 223 -2.53 1.29 35.89
CA LEU A 223 -1.22 1.53 35.27
C LEU A 223 -1.37 2.28 33.94
N LEU A 224 -2.32 1.84 33.12
CA LEU A 224 -2.56 2.39 31.78
C LEU A 224 -3.13 3.80 31.81
N GLU A 225 -3.84 4.18 32.88
CA GLU A 225 -4.37 5.53 33.09
C GLU A 225 -3.46 6.42 33.96
N ASP A 226 -2.36 5.87 34.49
CA ASP A 226 -1.48 6.58 35.44
C ASP A 226 -0.74 7.74 34.75
N PRO A 227 -0.93 9.01 35.17
CA PRO A 227 -0.22 10.15 34.60
C PRO A 227 1.30 10.12 34.82
N ALA A 228 1.79 9.35 35.79
CA ALA A 228 3.21 9.24 36.11
C ALA A 228 3.93 8.15 35.30
N VAL A 229 3.21 7.30 34.56
CA VAL A 229 3.79 6.21 33.78
C VAL A 229 3.57 6.46 32.29
N LEU A 230 4.64 6.56 31.51
CA LEU A 230 4.58 6.69 30.06
C LEU A 230 4.29 5.34 29.39
N LYS A 231 3.20 5.25 28.62
CA LYS A 231 2.89 4.07 27.80
C LYS A 231 3.52 4.19 26.43
N ILE A 232 4.30 3.22 26.00
CA ILE A 232 5.01 3.25 24.72
C ILE A 232 4.36 2.21 23.80
N GLY A 233 3.89 2.62 22.63
CA GLY A 233 3.24 1.71 21.68
C GLY A 233 3.77 1.84 20.26
N HIS A 234 3.34 0.92 19.41
CA HIS A 234 3.48 1.02 17.96
C HIS A 234 2.09 1.00 17.34
N ASN A 235 1.66 2.12 16.73
CA ASN A 235 0.28 2.29 16.26
C ASN A 235 -0.75 2.18 17.41
N LEU A 236 -0.45 2.85 18.53
CA LEU A 236 -1.19 2.78 19.79
C LEU A 236 -2.66 3.22 19.67
N LYS A 237 -3.02 3.89 18.56
CA LYS A 237 -4.41 4.15 18.18
C LYS A 237 -5.26 2.86 18.23
N TYR A 238 -4.73 1.75 17.72
CA TYR A 238 -5.42 0.47 17.69
C TYR A 238 -5.74 -0.01 19.11
N ASP A 239 -4.72 -0.06 19.96
CA ASP A 239 -4.81 -0.48 21.36
C ASP A 239 -5.75 0.41 22.17
N MET A 240 -5.69 1.73 21.95
CA MET A 240 -6.60 2.70 22.56
C MET A 240 -8.06 2.44 22.22
N ILE A 241 -8.36 1.96 21.00
CA ILE A 241 -9.72 1.60 20.61
C ILE A 241 -10.14 0.34 21.36
N VAL A 242 -9.33 -0.71 21.31
CA VAL A 242 -9.62 -2.02 21.92
C VAL A 242 -9.79 -1.91 23.45
N LEU A 243 -8.88 -1.19 24.12
CA LEU A 243 -8.92 -0.97 25.56
C LEU A 243 -10.00 0.05 25.95
N GLY A 244 -10.23 1.07 25.11
CA GLY A 244 -11.26 2.07 25.33
C GLY A 244 -12.68 1.50 25.32
N GLU A 245 -12.97 0.51 24.48
CA GLU A 245 -14.25 -0.25 24.50
C GLU A 245 -14.46 -1.01 25.82
N ARG A 246 -13.40 -1.21 26.60
CA ARG A 246 -13.40 -1.86 27.93
C ARG A 246 -13.24 -0.84 29.06
N GLY A 247 -13.39 0.45 28.76
CA GLY A 247 -13.37 1.53 29.74
C GLY A 247 -11.98 1.83 30.31
N ILE A 248 -10.91 1.62 29.53
CA ILE A 248 -9.54 1.98 29.88
C ILE A 248 -9.04 3.09 28.94
N ASP A 249 -8.70 4.24 29.50
CA ASP A 249 -8.22 5.41 28.74
C ASP A 249 -6.70 5.56 28.84
N VAL A 250 -5.97 5.00 27.87
CA VAL A 250 -4.50 5.00 27.88
C VAL A 250 -3.91 6.42 27.79
N ALA A 251 -3.26 6.88 28.85
CA ALA A 251 -2.54 8.16 28.90
C ALA A 251 -1.56 8.23 30.08
N PRO A 252 -0.42 8.95 29.98
CA PRO A 252 0.18 9.54 28.78
C PRO A 252 0.88 8.48 27.94
N PHE A 253 1.13 8.77 26.67
CA PHE A 253 1.71 7.78 25.75
C PHE A 253 2.70 8.36 24.75
N ASP A 254 3.57 7.52 24.22
CA ASP A 254 4.42 7.79 23.08
C ASP A 254 4.16 6.69 22.02
N ASP A 255 3.95 7.09 20.76
CA ASP A 255 3.71 6.16 19.65
C ASP A 255 4.87 6.17 18.65
N THR A 256 5.56 5.04 18.52
CA THR A 256 6.74 4.87 17.67
C THR A 256 6.44 4.96 16.18
N ILE A 257 5.24 4.57 15.71
CA ILE A 257 4.89 4.73 14.29
C ILE A 257 4.80 6.21 13.91
N VAL A 258 4.25 7.02 14.83
CA VAL A 258 4.10 8.46 14.65
C VAL A 258 5.45 9.16 14.75
N MET A 259 6.29 8.76 15.72
CA MET A 259 7.66 9.28 15.83
C MET A 259 8.47 9.03 14.56
N SER A 260 8.44 7.79 14.04
CA SER A 260 9.12 7.44 12.80
C SER A 260 8.61 8.26 11.62
N PHE A 261 7.29 8.45 11.53
CA PHE A 261 6.70 9.26 10.48
C PHE A 261 7.16 10.73 10.53
N ASP A 262 7.20 11.34 11.71
CA ASP A 262 7.62 12.73 11.86
C ASP A 262 9.11 12.97 11.56
N LEU A 263 9.94 11.94 11.77
CA LEU A 263 11.37 11.95 11.45
C LEU A 263 11.63 11.69 9.96
N ASP A 264 11.01 10.63 9.42
CA ASP A 264 11.48 9.93 8.22
C ASP A 264 10.42 9.81 7.10
N ALA A 265 9.30 10.55 7.18
CA ALA A 265 8.26 10.52 6.14
C ALA A 265 8.84 10.72 4.73
N GLY A 266 8.59 9.74 3.85
CA GLY A 266 9.06 9.75 2.47
C GLY A 266 10.30 8.90 2.18
N LEU A 267 10.99 8.39 3.20
CA LEU A 267 12.14 7.50 3.03
C LEU A 267 11.74 6.03 2.85
N HIS A 268 10.91 5.52 3.75
CA HIS A 268 10.52 4.11 3.84
C HIS A 268 9.11 3.98 4.46
N GLY A 269 8.60 2.76 4.58
CA GLY A 269 7.40 2.51 5.36
C GLY A 269 7.67 2.61 6.86
N HIS A 270 6.60 2.80 7.64
CA HIS A 270 6.68 3.00 9.09
C HIS A 270 6.17 1.80 9.88
N GLY A 271 5.90 0.67 9.23
CA GLY A 271 5.50 -0.56 9.93
C GLY A 271 6.66 -1.14 10.75
N MET A 272 6.34 -1.77 11.88
CA MET A 272 7.32 -2.29 12.83
C MET A 272 8.39 -3.18 12.19
N ASP A 273 8.04 -4.15 11.35
CA ASP A 273 9.00 -5.04 10.68
C ASP A 273 10.06 -4.29 9.89
N GLU A 274 9.64 -3.28 9.11
CA GLU A 274 10.53 -2.46 8.29
C GLU A 274 11.42 -1.57 9.17
N LEU A 275 10.87 -1.03 10.26
CA LEU A 275 11.60 -0.22 11.23
C LEU A 275 12.60 -1.05 12.05
N ALA A 276 12.24 -2.27 12.45
CA ALA A 276 13.12 -3.18 13.15
C ALA A 276 14.31 -3.59 12.26
N ALA A 277 14.05 -3.89 10.99
CA ALA A 277 15.11 -4.20 10.04
C ALA A 277 16.03 -3.00 9.79
N THR A 278 15.45 -1.81 9.61
CA THR A 278 16.19 -0.58 9.26
C THR A 278 16.99 -0.03 10.43
N HIS A 279 16.38 0.01 11.62
CA HIS A 279 17.00 0.64 12.77
C HIS A 279 17.70 -0.39 13.66
N LEU A 280 17.11 -1.55 13.92
CA LEU A 280 17.63 -2.51 14.89
C LEU A 280 18.49 -3.62 14.26
N SER A 281 18.55 -3.71 12.93
CA SER A 281 19.11 -4.88 12.21
C SER A 281 18.46 -6.19 12.65
N HIS A 282 17.17 -6.15 13.01
CA HIS A 282 16.39 -7.27 13.54
C HIS A 282 15.25 -7.63 12.59
N SER A 283 14.94 -8.93 12.48
CA SER A 283 13.77 -9.43 11.75
C SER A 283 12.74 -9.94 12.74
N CYS A 284 11.60 -9.25 12.84
CA CYS A 284 10.49 -9.69 13.68
C CYS A 284 9.89 -11.01 13.19
N ILE A 285 9.22 -11.71 14.09
CA ILE A 285 8.39 -12.88 13.80
C ILE A 285 7.18 -12.39 13.00
N ALA A 286 6.98 -12.91 11.79
CA ALA A 286 5.85 -12.47 10.99
C ALA A 286 4.54 -13.09 11.52
N TYR A 287 3.47 -12.30 11.59
CA TYR A 287 2.14 -12.76 12.04
C TYR A 287 1.68 -14.05 11.34
N LYS A 288 1.91 -14.15 10.03
CA LYS A 288 1.59 -15.33 9.20
C LYS A 288 2.30 -16.62 9.64
N ASP A 289 3.46 -16.51 10.30
CA ASP A 289 4.23 -17.67 10.76
C ASP A 289 3.64 -18.22 12.07
N VAL A 290 2.88 -17.39 12.80
CA VAL A 290 2.16 -17.74 14.03
C VAL A 290 0.77 -18.29 13.71
N VAL A 291 -0.02 -17.54 12.93
CA VAL A 291 -1.42 -17.88 12.67
C VAL A 291 -1.65 -18.67 11.36
N GLY A 292 -0.64 -18.79 10.51
CA GLY A 292 -0.77 -19.39 9.18
C GLY A 292 -1.26 -18.41 8.11
N THR A 293 -1.65 -18.92 6.94
CA THR A 293 -2.09 -18.11 5.80
C THR A 293 -3.36 -18.66 5.14
N GLY A 294 -4.07 -17.78 4.42
CA GLY A 294 -5.21 -18.15 3.59
C GLY A 294 -6.41 -18.66 4.39
N LYS A 295 -7.16 -19.62 3.83
CA LYS A 295 -8.36 -20.17 4.49
C LYS A 295 -8.07 -21.00 5.75
N SER A 296 -6.82 -21.41 5.93
CA SER A 296 -6.35 -22.13 7.12
C SER A 296 -5.72 -21.21 8.17
N GLN A 297 -5.79 -19.89 7.97
CA GLN A 297 -5.34 -18.93 8.99
C GLN A 297 -6.24 -19.05 10.22
N ARG A 298 -5.61 -19.28 11.37
CA ARG A 298 -6.26 -19.38 12.67
C ARG A 298 -6.43 -18.01 13.30
N GLY A 299 -7.35 -17.86 14.23
CA GLY A 299 -7.40 -16.68 15.09
C GLY A 299 -6.24 -16.68 16.09
N PHE A 300 -5.80 -15.51 16.55
CA PHE A 300 -4.72 -15.44 17.55
C PHE A 300 -5.06 -16.18 18.85
N HIS A 301 -6.35 -16.22 19.23
CA HIS A 301 -6.86 -16.98 20.38
C HIS A 301 -6.63 -18.50 20.27
N GLU A 302 -6.45 -19.04 19.06
CA GLU A 302 -6.23 -20.48 18.82
C GLU A 302 -4.74 -20.86 18.77
N VAL A 303 -3.85 -19.87 18.93
CA VAL A 303 -2.40 -20.07 18.95
C VAL A 303 -1.99 -20.61 20.33
N ASP A 304 -0.98 -21.48 20.37
CA ASP A 304 -0.43 -21.97 21.63
C ASP A 304 0.28 -20.83 22.40
N LEU A 305 0.22 -20.88 23.73
CA LEU A 305 0.75 -19.80 24.56
C LEU A 305 2.24 -19.54 24.35
N GLN A 306 3.04 -20.57 24.04
CA GLN A 306 4.48 -20.37 23.84
C GLN A 306 4.74 -19.54 22.59
N SER A 307 4.10 -19.88 21.46
CA SER A 307 4.20 -19.10 20.21
C SER A 307 3.60 -17.70 20.36
N ALA A 308 2.45 -17.58 21.03
CA ALA A 308 1.81 -16.30 21.28
C ALA A 308 2.68 -15.38 22.14
N THR A 309 3.28 -15.89 23.21
CA THR A 309 4.21 -15.13 24.06
C THR A 309 5.43 -14.65 23.28
N ARG A 310 6.02 -15.51 22.44
CA ARG A 310 7.21 -15.14 21.66
C ARG A 310 6.94 -14.00 20.68
N TYR A 311 5.77 -14.03 20.03
CA TYR A 311 5.34 -12.99 19.10
C TYR A 311 4.99 -11.69 19.85
N ALA A 312 4.02 -11.74 20.76
CA ALA A 312 3.47 -10.55 21.40
C ALA A 312 4.51 -9.82 22.29
N ALA A 313 5.36 -10.57 23.00
CA ALA A 313 6.41 -9.97 23.82
C ALA A 313 7.57 -9.40 22.97
N GLU A 314 7.82 -9.95 21.77
CA GLU A 314 8.75 -9.34 20.83
C GLU A 314 8.24 -7.98 20.34
N ASP A 315 6.97 -7.88 20.00
CA ASP A 315 6.36 -6.63 19.53
C ASP A 315 6.51 -5.52 20.57
N ALA A 316 6.28 -5.83 21.85
CA ALA A 316 6.50 -4.89 22.96
C ALA A 316 7.99 -4.54 23.16
N ASP A 317 8.92 -5.51 23.09
CA ASP A 317 10.37 -5.27 23.22
C ASP A 317 10.91 -4.41 22.07
N VAL A 318 10.59 -4.79 20.83
CA VAL A 318 10.97 -4.05 19.62
C VAL A 318 10.43 -2.62 19.68
N THR A 319 9.18 -2.45 20.13
CA THR A 319 8.58 -1.13 20.34
C THR A 319 9.39 -0.28 21.33
N TYR A 320 9.79 -0.84 22.47
CA TYR A 320 10.65 -0.14 23.44
C TYR A 320 12.00 0.28 22.82
N ARG A 321 12.65 -0.62 22.08
CA ARG A 321 13.94 -0.37 21.43
C ARG A 321 13.84 0.72 20.37
N LEU A 322 12.79 0.70 19.55
CA LEU A 322 12.49 1.74 18.57
C LEU A 322 12.25 3.09 19.24
N TRP A 323 11.47 3.11 20.32
CA TRP A 323 11.22 4.33 21.09
C TRP A 323 12.50 4.97 21.62
N LYS A 324 13.41 4.19 22.22
CA LYS A 324 14.71 4.68 22.71
C LYS A 324 15.49 5.42 21.60
N ARG A 325 15.45 4.87 20.38
CA ARG A 325 16.12 5.46 19.19
C ARG A 325 15.43 6.72 18.69
N PHE A 326 14.12 6.67 18.51
CA PHE A 326 13.38 7.81 17.96
C PHE A 326 13.28 8.97 18.96
N LYS A 327 13.10 8.69 20.25
CA LYS A 327 12.99 9.71 21.29
C LYS A 327 14.24 10.59 21.37
N ALA A 328 15.43 9.99 21.22
CA ALA A 328 16.69 10.73 21.18
C ALA A 328 16.85 11.58 19.90
N ARG A 329 16.31 11.11 18.77
CA ARG A 329 16.37 11.82 17.47
C ARG A 329 15.43 13.02 17.39
N LEU A 330 14.22 12.94 17.97
CA LEU A 330 13.22 14.01 17.90
C LEU A 330 13.74 15.43 18.21
N PRO A 331 14.49 15.68 19.31
CA PRO A 331 15.05 17.00 19.57
C PRO A 331 16.26 17.32 18.70
N ALA A 332 17.15 16.34 18.46
CA ALA A 332 18.35 16.53 17.64
C ALA A 332 18.02 16.92 16.20
N GLU A 333 16.90 16.40 15.68
CA GLU A 333 16.44 16.63 14.32
C GLU A 333 15.36 17.72 14.20
N GLY A 334 14.94 18.34 15.30
CA GLY A 334 13.94 19.42 15.29
C GLY A 334 12.48 18.96 15.07
N SER A 335 12.21 17.65 15.11
CA SER A 335 10.89 17.06 14.88
C SER A 335 10.01 17.00 16.14
N THR A 336 10.56 17.36 17.30
CA THR A 336 9.82 17.44 18.58
C THR A 336 8.57 18.31 18.47
N ARG A 337 8.64 19.44 17.76
CA ARG A 337 7.51 20.38 17.66
C ARG A 337 6.32 19.78 16.93
N VAL A 338 6.54 19.11 15.80
CA VAL A 338 5.44 18.47 15.05
C VAL A 338 4.88 17.30 15.86
N TYR A 339 5.74 16.47 16.45
CA TYR A 339 5.33 15.33 17.25
C TYR A 339 4.45 15.74 18.43
N GLU A 340 4.95 16.62 19.30
CA GLU A 340 4.27 16.99 20.54
C GLU A 340 3.05 17.90 20.32
N MET A 341 3.06 18.76 19.30
CA MET A 341 2.00 19.77 19.10
C MET A 341 0.97 19.41 18.02
N VAL A 342 1.24 18.41 17.18
CA VAL A 342 0.39 18.07 16.03
C VAL A 342 -0.04 16.61 16.08
N ASP A 343 0.89 15.66 15.99
CA ASP A 343 0.53 14.26 15.71
C ASP A 343 0.26 13.44 16.96
N ARG A 344 1.10 13.54 18.01
CA ARG A 344 0.88 12.83 19.27
C ARG A 344 -0.49 13.16 19.89
N PRO A 345 -0.92 14.43 20.03
CA PRO A 345 -2.23 14.72 20.62
C PRO A 345 -3.41 14.26 19.75
N LEU A 346 -3.19 14.02 18.46
CA LEU A 346 -4.23 13.62 17.53
C LEU A 346 -4.61 12.13 17.66
N VAL A 347 -3.68 11.28 18.08
CA VAL A 347 -3.90 9.82 18.23
C VAL A 347 -5.19 9.50 19.01
N PRO A 348 -5.41 10.00 20.23
CA PRO A 348 -6.61 9.70 21.01
C PRO A 348 -7.88 10.34 20.41
N VAL A 349 -7.77 11.47 19.71
CA VAL A 349 -8.90 12.09 19.00
C VAL A 349 -9.39 11.17 17.89
N ILE A 350 -8.45 10.64 17.09
CA ILE A 350 -8.78 9.70 16.03
C ILE A 350 -9.35 8.41 16.60
N ALA A 351 -8.75 7.84 17.65
CA ALA A 351 -9.29 6.66 18.32
C ALA A 351 -10.76 6.87 18.76
N ARG A 352 -11.09 8.01 19.35
CA ARG A 352 -12.49 8.36 19.71
C ARG A 352 -13.39 8.55 18.49
N MET A 353 -12.90 9.17 17.43
CA MET A 353 -13.65 9.34 16.17
C MET A 353 -14.00 7.99 15.55
N GLU A 354 -13.04 7.06 15.49
CA GLU A 354 -13.23 5.72 14.96
C GLU A 354 -14.23 4.93 15.81
N ARG A 355 -14.09 4.96 17.14
CA ARG A 355 -15.05 4.35 18.09
C ARG A 355 -16.47 4.90 17.94
N ARG A 356 -16.61 6.22 17.77
CA ARG A 356 -17.93 6.87 17.62
C ARG A 356 -18.61 6.45 16.31
N GLY A 357 -17.85 6.36 15.22
CA GLY A 357 -18.37 6.04 13.88
C GLY A 357 -19.42 7.04 13.36
N ILE A 358 -19.89 6.80 12.14
CA ILE A 358 -20.93 7.62 11.49
C ILE A 358 -22.18 6.79 11.19
N LYS A 359 -23.37 7.36 11.45
CA LYS A 359 -24.64 6.70 11.16
C LYS A 359 -24.94 6.75 9.67
N VAL A 360 -25.40 5.63 9.14
CA VAL A 360 -25.73 5.47 7.73
C VAL A 360 -27.10 4.82 7.60
N ASP A 361 -27.93 5.39 6.73
CA ASP A 361 -29.26 4.88 6.40
C ASP A 361 -29.14 3.68 5.44
N ARG A 362 -29.35 2.49 5.99
CA ARG A 362 -29.28 1.22 5.25
C ARG A 362 -30.35 1.13 4.17
N GLU A 363 -31.58 1.57 4.45
CA GLU A 363 -32.69 1.47 3.49
C GLU A 363 -32.45 2.36 2.28
N ARG A 364 -31.96 3.58 2.52
CA ARG A 364 -31.59 4.51 1.45
C ARG A 364 -30.44 3.98 0.60
N LEU A 365 -29.43 3.36 1.20
CA LEU A 365 -28.35 2.72 0.44
C LEU A 365 -28.83 1.51 -0.35
N ALA A 366 -29.73 0.69 0.20
CA ALA A 366 -30.30 -0.46 -0.50
C ALA A 366 -31.11 -0.01 -1.73
N ALA A 367 -31.93 1.04 -1.58
CA ALA A 367 -32.68 1.63 -2.69
C ALA A 367 -31.75 2.17 -3.79
N LEU A 368 -30.67 2.87 -3.42
CA LEU A 368 -29.65 3.35 -4.36
C LEU A 368 -28.93 2.20 -5.08
N SER A 369 -28.60 1.12 -4.36
CA SER A 369 -27.97 -0.06 -4.97
C SER A 369 -28.87 -0.74 -6.00
N ALA A 370 -30.17 -0.86 -5.70
CA ALA A 370 -31.15 -1.41 -6.64
C ALA A 370 -31.30 -0.55 -7.91
N GLU A 371 -31.32 0.78 -7.75
CA GLU A 371 -31.34 1.72 -8.89
C GLU A 371 -30.08 1.61 -9.74
N PHE A 372 -28.90 1.60 -9.12
CA PHE A 372 -27.64 1.45 -9.83
C PHE A 372 -27.56 0.10 -10.54
N SER A 373 -28.06 -0.98 -9.95
CA SER A 373 -28.13 -2.30 -10.59
C SER A 373 -28.96 -2.24 -11.88
N THR A 374 -30.10 -1.55 -11.84
CA THR A 374 -30.96 -1.34 -13.01
C THR A 374 -30.24 -0.52 -14.09
N GLY A 375 -29.60 0.59 -13.71
CA GLY A 375 -28.85 1.44 -14.64
C GLY A 375 -27.62 0.74 -15.24
N ILE A 376 -26.91 -0.08 -14.47
CA ILE A 376 -25.78 -0.91 -14.93
C ILE A 376 -26.25 -1.91 -15.99
N ALA A 377 -27.37 -2.60 -15.76
CA ALA A 377 -27.93 -3.56 -16.71
C ALA A 377 -28.40 -2.89 -18.03
N ALA A 378 -28.99 -1.70 -17.93
CA ALA A 378 -29.38 -0.91 -19.10
C ALA A 378 -28.15 -0.49 -19.92
N LEU A 379 -27.13 0.08 -19.27
CA LEU A 379 -25.87 0.47 -19.91
C LEU A 379 -25.13 -0.73 -20.49
N GLU A 380 -25.16 -1.89 -19.84
CA GLU A 380 -24.56 -3.11 -20.36
C GLU A 380 -25.24 -3.55 -21.67
N THR A 381 -26.57 -3.49 -21.73
CA THR A 381 -27.35 -3.78 -22.95
C THR A 381 -26.97 -2.81 -24.07
N GLU A 382 -26.95 -1.50 -23.80
CA GLU A 382 -26.55 -0.48 -24.78
C GLU A 382 -25.10 -0.71 -25.29
N VAL A 383 -24.17 -1.04 -24.39
CA VAL A 383 -22.78 -1.32 -24.77
C VAL A 383 -22.69 -2.57 -25.64
N HIS A 384 -23.42 -3.65 -25.33
CA HIS A 384 -23.42 -4.87 -26.14
C HIS A 384 -24.02 -4.64 -27.53
N GLU A 385 -25.09 -3.85 -27.63
CA GLU A 385 -25.71 -3.45 -28.92
C GLU A 385 -24.73 -2.66 -29.78
N LEU A 386 -24.10 -1.63 -29.20
CA LEU A 386 -23.13 -0.79 -29.92
C LEU A 386 -21.82 -1.53 -30.27
N ALA A 387 -21.46 -2.55 -29.49
CA ALA A 387 -20.26 -3.37 -29.69
C ALA A 387 -20.47 -4.58 -30.63
N GLY A 388 -21.71 -4.83 -31.08
CA GLY A 388 -22.05 -5.93 -31.98
C GLY A 388 -21.97 -7.31 -31.33
N GLY A 389 -22.24 -7.42 -30.03
CA GLY A 389 -22.38 -8.70 -29.33
C GLY A 389 -21.94 -8.69 -27.86
N PRO A 390 -22.28 -9.74 -27.10
CA PRO A 390 -22.00 -9.82 -25.67
C PRO A 390 -20.51 -10.02 -25.37
N PHE A 391 -20.03 -9.38 -24.31
CA PHE A 391 -18.70 -9.57 -23.72
C PHE A 391 -18.68 -9.07 -22.27
N THR A 392 -17.65 -9.42 -21.52
CA THR A 392 -17.46 -8.93 -20.14
C THR A 392 -16.86 -7.53 -20.16
N ILE A 393 -17.68 -6.49 -19.96
CA ILE A 393 -17.26 -5.07 -19.96
C ILE A 393 -16.18 -4.80 -18.90
N GLY A 394 -16.27 -5.46 -17.74
CA GLY A 394 -15.30 -5.35 -16.66
C GLY A 394 -13.92 -5.95 -16.95
N SER A 395 -13.75 -6.73 -18.03
CA SER A 395 -12.48 -7.35 -18.40
C SER A 395 -11.67 -6.41 -19.32
N PRO A 396 -10.54 -5.84 -18.87
CA PRO A 396 -9.76 -4.91 -19.69
C PRO A 396 -9.29 -5.52 -21.02
N LYS A 397 -9.02 -6.84 -21.02
CA LYS A 397 -8.63 -7.59 -22.21
C LYS A 397 -9.77 -7.68 -23.21
N GLN A 398 -10.93 -8.20 -22.80
CA GLN A 398 -12.08 -8.34 -23.72
C GLN A 398 -12.56 -6.98 -24.23
N LEU A 399 -12.61 -5.97 -23.35
CA LEU A 399 -12.96 -4.61 -23.75
C LEU A 399 -11.95 -4.05 -24.76
N GLY A 400 -10.65 -4.26 -24.54
CA GLY A 400 -9.61 -3.84 -25.48
C GLY A 400 -9.77 -4.49 -26.85
N ASP A 401 -9.94 -5.81 -26.89
CA ASP A 401 -10.14 -6.57 -28.12
C ASP A 401 -11.40 -6.09 -28.88
N VAL A 402 -12.49 -5.80 -28.17
CA VAL A 402 -13.73 -5.27 -28.76
C VAL A 402 -13.54 -3.87 -29.32
N LEU A 403 -12.97 -2.95 -28.55
CA LEU A 403 -12.82 -1.55 -28.96
C LEU A 403 -11.85 -1.40 -30.13
N PHE A 404 -10.70 -2.07 -30.07
CA PHE A 404 -9.59 -1.81 -31.00
C PHE A 404 -9.55 -2.81 -32.16
N ASP A 405 -9.84 -4.09 -31.93
CA ASP A 405 -9.73 -5.11 -32.98
C ASP A 405 -11.09 -5.32 -33.70
N ARG A 406 -12.21 -5.39 -32.96
CA ARG A 406 -13.54 -5.58 -33.56
C ARG A 406 -14.14 -4.29 -34.13
N LEU A 407 -14.19 -3.22 -33.34
CA LEU A 407 -14.76 -1.93 -33.74
C LEU A 407 -13.75 -1.06 -34.50
N GLY A 408 -12.47 -1.44 -34.49
CA GLY A 408 -11.43 -0.75 -35.27
C GLY A 408 -11.11 0.66 -34.80
N LEU A 409 -11.37 1.01 -33.52
CA LEU A 409 -11.00 2.32 -32.98
C LEU A 409 -9.49 2.52 -33.09
N LYS A 410 -9.07 3.66 -33.63
CA LYS A 410 -7.63 3.98 -33.77
C LYS A 410 -7.10 4.60 -32.47
N GLY A 411 -5.84 4.33 -32.16
CA GLY A 411 -5.12 4.98 -31.06
C GLY A 411 -5.00 4.17 -29.76
N GLY A 412 -5.40 2.90 -29.75
CA GLY A 412 -5.21 2.04 -28.57
C GLY A 412 -3.75 1.83 -28.22
N ARG A 413 -3.34 2.22 -27.01
CA ARG A 413 -2.00 1.98 -26.49
C ARG A 413 -1.88 0.58 -25.89
N LYS A 414 -0.94 -0.25 -26.34
CA LYS A 414 -0.67 -1.55 -25.70
C LYS A 414 0.28 -1.40 -24.50
N GLY A 415 -0.03 -2.09 -23.41
CA GLY A 415 0.82 -2.21 -22.24
C GLY A 415 2.00 -3.17 -22.48
N LYS A 416 2.87 -3.32 -21.47
CA LYS A 416 4.01 -4.27 -21.51
C LYS A 416 3.58 -5.72 -21.73
N SER A 417 2.36 -6.07 -21.34
CA SER A 417 1.75 -7.40 -21.52
C SER A 417 1.14 -7.61 -22.91
N GLY A 418 1.19 -6.63 -23.81
CA GLY A 418 0.58 -6.70 -25.14
C GLY A 418 -0.94 -6.46 -25.17
N VAL A 419 -1.58 -6.29 -24.02
CA VAL A 419 -3.01 -5.95 -23.90
C VAL A 419 -3.22 -4.45 -24.10
N TYR A 420 -4.28 -4.05 -24.78
CA TYR A 420 -4.65 -2.64 -24.92
C TYR A 420 -4.99 -2.01 -23.56
N SER A 421 -4.50 -0.79 -23.30
CA SER A 421 -4.90 0.00 -22.16
C SER A 421 -6.35 0.44 -22.36
N THR A 422 -7.16 0.15 -21.35
CA THR A 422 -8.52 0.67 -21.23
C THR A 422 -8.65 1.47 -19.95
N ASP A 423 -7.60 2.14 -19.49
CA ASP A 423 -7.69 3.02 -18.32
C ASP A 423 -8.63 4.22 -18.57
N VAL A 424 -9.12 4.85 -17.50
CA VAL A 424 -10.09 5.96 -17.61
C VAL A 424 -9.53 7.10 -18.45
N THR A 425 -8.25 7.45 -18.27
CA THR A 425 -7.59 8.54 -18.99
C THR A 425 -7.56 8.30 -20.49
N GLU A 426 -7.24 7.07 -20.91
CA GLU A 426 -7.17 6.67 -22.30
C GLU A 426 -8.56 6.60 -22.93
N LEU A 427 -9.55 6.05 -22.21
CA LEU A 427 -10.93 6.03 -22.68
C LEU A 427 -11.51 7.46 -22.78
N GLU A 428 -11.21 8.35 -21.84
CA GLU A 428 -11.61 9.76 -21.91
C GLU A 428 -10.94 10.49 -23.07
N ARG A 429 -9.67 10.17 -23.38
CA ARG A 429 -8.97 10.70 -24.57
C ARG A 429 -9.70 10.27 -25.85
N ILE A 430 -10.02 8.99 -25.99
CA ILE A 430 -10.74 8.45 -27.15
C ILE A 430 -12.17 9.01 -27.22
N ALA A 431 -12.84 9.20 -26.09
CA ALA A 431 -14.19 9.76 -26.03
C ALA A 431 -14.26 11.24 -26.46
N ARG A 432 -13.14 11.97 -26.43
CA ARG A 432 -13.05 13.34 -26.97
C ARG A 432 -12.94 13.35 -28.49
N ASP A 433 -12.35 12.31 -29.09
CA ASP A 433 -12.29 12.16 -30.53
C ASP A 433 -13.72 11.92 -31.05
N LYS A 434 -14.23 12.77 -31.95
CA LYS A 434 -15.57 12.61 -32.56
C LYS A 434 -15.56 11.54 -33.66
N GLY A 435 -15.05 10.35 -33.34
CA GLY A 435 -14.92 9.23 -34.27
C GLY A 435 -16.17 8.33 -34.31
N PRO A 436 -16.29 7.48 -35.35
CA PRO A 436 -17.26 6.39 -35.33
C PRO A 436 -16.95 5.45 -34.14
N HIS A 437 -17.99 4.97 -33.46
CA HIS A 437 -17.93 4.08 -32.29
C HIS A 437 -17.41 4.69 -30.97
N THR A 438 -17.15 6.00 -30.89
CA THR A 438 -16.75 6.63 -29.61
C THR A 438 -17.88 6.72 -28.59
N GLU A 439 -19.14 6.55 -29.04
CA GLU A 439 -20.30 6.40 -28.15
C GLU A 439 -20.19 5.16 -27.25
N VAL A 440 -19.67 4.04 -27.77
CA VAL A 440 -19.41 2.82 -26.96
C VAL A 440 -18.48 3.17 -25.80
N VAL A 441 -17.44 3.97 -26.06
CA VAL A 441 -16.46 4.37 -25.06
C VAL A 441 -17.09 5.25 -23.98
N ARG A 442 -17.96 6.19 -24.36
CA ARG A 442 -18.71 7.03 -23.41
C ARG A 442 -19.61 6.17 -22.51
N LYS A 443 -20.35 5.23 -23.09
CA LYS A 443 -21.22 4.31 -22.34
C LYS A 443 -20.45 3.38 -21.41
N VAL A 444 -19.28 2.91 -21.83
CA VAL A 444 -18.37 2.13 -20.96
C VAL A 444 -17.84 2.97 -19.80
N LEU A 445 -17.51 4.25 -20.02
CA LEU A 445 -17.10 5.17 -18.94
C LEU A 445 -18.24 5.38 -17.93
N GLU A 446 -19.46 5.60 -18.40
CA GLU A 446 -20.66 5.72 -17.55
C GLU A 446 -20.91 4.42 -16.76
N TRP A 447 -20.85 3.26 -17.42
CA TRP A 447 -21.01 1.94 -16.80
C TRP A 447 -19.97 1.70 -15.70
N ARG A 448 -18.70 2.04 -15.95
CA ARG A 448 -17.62 1.91 -14.95
C ARG A 448 -17.81 2.86 -13.78
N GLN A 449 -18.24 4.08 -14.05
CA GLN A 449 -18.53 5.05 -12.99
C GLN A 449 -19.65 4.54 -12.10
N LEU A 450 -20.77 4.09 -12.67
CA LEU A 450 -21.92 3.57 -11.91
C LEU A 450 -21.59 2.29 -11.14
N THR A 451 -20.86 1.36 -11.78
CA THR A 451 -20.37 0.12 -11.16
C THR A 451 -19.44 0.41 -9.98
N LYS A 452 -18.51 1.36 -10.13
CA LYS A 452 -17.64 1.80 -9.04
C LYS A 452 -18.45 2.42 -7.90
N LEU A 453 -19.44 3.26 -8.21
CA LEU A 453 -20.29 3.88 -7.19
C LEU A 453 -21.09 2.85 -6.40
N LYS A 454 -21.60 1.81 -7.08
CA LYS A 454 -22.30 0.69 -6.43
C LYS A 454 -21.36 -0.13 -5.55
N ASN A 455 -20.30 -0.68 -6.14
CA ASN A 455 -19.43 -1.63 -5.45
C ASN A 455 -18.62 -0.96 -4.33
N THR A 456 -18.11 0.25 -4.55
CA THR A 456 -17.23 0.94 -3.59
C THR A 456 -18.00 1.68 -2.50
N TYR A 457 -19.23 2.15 -2.76
CA TYR A 457 -19.97 2.95 -1.80
C TYR A 457 -21.27 2.30 -1.35
N THR A 458 -22.22 1.99 -2.22
CA THR A 458 -23.53 1.49 -1.72
C THR A 458 -23.41 0.12 -1.07
N ASP A 459 -22.76 -0.83 -1.72
CA ASP A 459 -22.71 -2.22 -1.23
C ASP A 459 -21.68 -2.37 -0.12
N ALA A 460 -20.49 -1.79 -0.32
CA ALA A 460 -19.42 -1.82 0.69
C ALA A 460 -19.83 -1.10 1.98
N LEU A 461 -20.47 0.09 1.92
CA LEU A 461 -20.92 0.79 3.13
C LEU A 461 -21.96 -0.03 3.89
N GLN A 462 -22.89 -0.70 3.19
CA GLN A 462 -23.89 -1.55 3.85
C GLN A 462 -23.24 -2.74 4.57
N ALA A 463 -22.26 -3.40 3.93
CA ALA A 463 -21.52 -4.52 4.50
C ALA A 463 -20.65 -4.10 5.71
N GLN A 464 -20.21 -2.84 5.75
CA GLN A 464 -19.35 -2.29 6.81
C GLN A 464 -20.14 -1.63 7.96
N ILE A 465 -21.48 -1.74 7.97
CA ILE A 465 -22.25 -1.34 9.14
C ILE A 465 -21.95 -2.33 10.26
N ASN A 466 -21.32 -1.86 11.33
CA ASN A 466 -21.02 -2.68 12.49
C ASN A 466 -22.35 -3.10 13.15
N PRO A 467 -22.58 -4.41 13.36
CA PRO A 467 -23.85 -4.92 13.89
C PRO A 467 -24.09 -4.53 15.35
N LYS A 468 -23.05 -4.24 16.14
CA LYS A 468 -23.16 -3.85 17.56
C LYS A 468 -23.62 -2.39 17.70
N THR A 469 -23.12 -1.50 16.84
CA THR A 469 -23.36 -0.05 16.95
C THR A 469 -24.40 0.47 15.96
N GLY A 470 -24.65 -0.24 14.86
CA GLY A 470 -25.45 0.25 13.74
C GLY A 470 -24.78 1.39 12.95
N ARG A 471 -23.47 1.55 13.08
CA ARG A 471 -22.69 2.65 12.50
C ARG A 471 -21.54 2.12 11.65
N VAL A 472 -21.01 2.97 10.78
CA VAL A 472 -19.81 2.69 10.00
C VAL A 472 -18.59 3.28 10.71
N HIS A 473 -17.56 2.48 10.90
CA HIS A 473 -16.32 2.84 11.57
C HIS A 473 -15.18 2.78 10.57
N THR A 474 -14.80 3.93 10.01
CA THR A 474 -13.64 3.99 9.10
C THR A 474 -12.34 3.93 9.90
N SER A 475 -11.30 3.34 9.31
CA SER A 475 -9.95 3.42 9.86
C SER A 475 -9.21 4.60 9.23
N TYR A 476 -8.78 5.55 10.07
CA TYR A 476 -7.90 6.64 9.69
C TYR A 476 -6.44 6.27 9.97
N SER A 477 -5.58 6.51 8.99
CA SER A 477 -4.13 6.38 9.16
C SER A 477 -3.49 7.75 9.33
N LEU A 478 -2.71 7.91 10.41
CA LEU A 478 -1.94 9.12 10.69
C LEU A 478 -0.68 9.24 9.82
N THR A 479 -0.19 8.11 9.31
CA THR A 479 1.12 7.97 8.63
C THR A 479 0.97 7.57 7.16
N GLY A 480 -0.25 7.52 6.63
CA GLY A 480 -0.52 7.02 5.27
C GLY A 480 -0.04 7.95 4.15
N ALA A 481 -0.31 9.26 4.24
CA ALA A 481 0.15 10.23 3.23
C ALA A 481 1.41 10.93 3.70
N GLN A 482 2.49 10.89 2.91
CA GLN A 482 3.80 11.49 3.23
C GLN A 482 3.75 12.98 3.60
N THR A 483 2.73 13.71 3.14
CA THR A 483 2.53 15.13 3.49
C THR A 483 1.90 15.33 4.87
N GLY A 484 1.59 14.26 5.61
CA GLY A 484 0.94 14.32 6.91
C GLY A 484 -0.58 14.43 6.86
N ARG A 485 -1.22 14.28 5.69
CA ARG A 485 -2.69 14.18 5.62
C ARG A 485 -3.16 12.84 6.19
N LEU A 486 -4.30 12.88 6.88
CA LEU A 486 -5.03 11.66 7.21
C LEU A 486 -5.46 10.97 5.92
N SER A 487 -5.31 9.66 5.87
CA SER A 487 -6.00 8.80 4.89
C SER A 487 -7.08 7.98 5.59
N SER A 488 -8.06 7.51 4.83
CA SER A 488 -9.18 6.71 5.34
C SER A 488 -9.31 5.44 4.52
N THR A 489 -9.52 4.31 5.20
CA THR A 489 -9.70 2.98 4.63
C THR A 489 -10.86 2.26 5.32
N GLU A 490 -11.43 1.29 4.61
CA GLU A 490 -12.44 0.36 5.15
C GLU A 490 -13.59 1.01 5.94
N PRO A 491 -14.39 1.93 5.33
CA PRO A 491 -14.34 2.42 3.94
C PRO A 491 -13.48 3.68 3.79
N ASN A 492 -13.03 3.96 2.56
CA ASN A 492 -12.43 5.26 2.26
C ASN A 492 -13.52 6.34 2.11
N LEU A 493 -13.79 7.06 3.19
CA LEU A 493 -14.80 8.13 3.21
C LEU A 493 -14.34 9.40 2.47
N GLN A 494 -13.05 9.56 2.22
CA GLN A 494 -12.49 10.74 1.54
C GLN A 494 -12.77 10.74 0.03
N ASN A 495 -12.90 9.56 -0.58
CA ASN A 495 -13.05 9.42 -2.02
C ASN A 495 -14.50 9.56 -2.53
N ILE A 496 -15.49 9.74 -1.64
CA ILE A 496 -16.90 9.89 -2.02
C ILE A 496 -17.05 11.15 -2.90
N PRO A 497 -17.50 11.05 -4.17
CA PRO A 497 -17.50 12.19 -5.10
C PRO A 497 -18.29 13.41 -4.62
N ILE A 498 -17.71 14.60 -4.67
CA ILE A 498 -18.31 15.83 -4.11
C ILE A 498 -19.32 16.51 -5.02
N ARG A 499 -18.97 16.66 -6.30
CA ARG A 499 -19.69 17.56 -7.20
C ARG A 499 -20.77 16.89 -8.03
N THR A 500 -20.79 15.57 -8.08
CA THR A 500 -21.78 14.81 -8.87
C THR A 500 -23.10 14.70 -8.10
N GLU A 501 -24.20 14.63 -8.83
CA GLU A 501 -25.52 14.39 -8.25
C GLU A 501 -25.57 13.03 -7.53
N VAL A 502 -25.03 11.99 -8.17
CA VAL A 502 -24.96 10.65 -7.58
C VAL A 502 -24.13 10.62 -6.29
N GLY A 503 -23.00 11.35 -6.25
CA GLY A 503 -22.17 11.47 -5.06
C GLY A 503 -22.89 12.21 -3.92
N ARG A 504 -23.73 13.20 -4.24
CA ARG A 504 -24.60 13.86 -3.25
C ARG A 504 -25.63 12.88 -2.68
N ARG A 505 -26.29 12.09 -3.53
CA ARG A 505 -27.25 11.07 -3.08
C ARG A 505 -26.64 10.04 -2.11
N ILE A 506 -25.39 9.63 -2.35
CA ILE A 506 -24.65 8.77 -1.43
C ILE A 506 -24.38 9.50 -0.11
N ARG A 507 -24.00 10.78 -0.13
CA ARG A 507 -23.81 11.56 1.11
C ARG A 507 -25.09 11.73 1.91
N ASP A 508 -26.22 11.85 1.25
CA ASP A 508 -27.50 11.98 1.94
C ASP A 508 -27.91 10.71 2.70
N ALA A 509 -27.22 9.57 2.47
CA ALA A 509 -27.36 8.37 3.28
C ALA A 509 -26.60 8.47 4.62
N PHE A 510 -25.67 9.41 4.78
CA PHE A 510 -25.05 9.69 6.08
C PHE A 510 -25.98 10.62 6.85
N VAL A 511 -26.51 10.11 7.96
CA VAL A 511 -27.59 10.78 8.70
C VAL A 511 -27.17 11.08 10.13
N ALA A 512 -27.83 12.05 10.75
CA ALA A 512 -27.65 12.31 12.17
C ALA A 512 -28.37 11.25 13.02
N GLU A 513 -27.92 11.09 14.26
CA GLU A 513 -28.70 10.38 15.28
C GLU A 513 -29.98 11.16 15.60
N GLU A 514 -31.02 10.49 16.11
CA GLU A 514 -32.22 11.19 16.55
C GLU A 514 -31.87 12.27 17.60
N GLY A 515 -32.52 13.43 17.49
CA GLY A 515 -32.21 14.60 18.33
C GLY A 515 -30.93 15.35 17.97
N HIS A 516 -30.18 14.93 16.93
CA HIS A 516 -28.94 15.56 16.50
C HIS A 516 -29.03 16.10 15.07
N VAL A 517 -28.04 16.93 14.69
CA VAL A 517 -27.83 17.40 13.32
C VAL A 517 -26.37 17.16 12.90
N LEU A 518 -26.13 16.98 11.60
CA LEU A 518 -24.77 16.95 11.05
C LEU A 518 -24.32 18.39 10.74
N LEU A 519 -23.17 18.79 11.30
CA LEU A 519 -22.54 20.07 11.04
C LEU A 519 -21.24 19.86 10.25
N ALA A 520 -21.07 20.61 9.16
CA ALA A 520 -19.85 20.59 8.35
C ALA A 520 -19.12 21.93 8.48
N ALA A 521 -17.86 21.88 8.91
CA ALA A 521 -16.95 23.02 8.95
C ALA A 521 -15.79 22.80 7.96
N ASP A 522 -15.62 23.71 7.00
CA ASP A 522 -14.63 23.59 5.93
C ASP A 522 -13.69 24.80 5.91
N TYR A 523 -12.40 24.55 5.72
CA TYR A 523 -11.42 25.61 5.54
C TYR A 523 -11.41 26.12 4.11
N SER A 524 -12.08 27.25 3.89
CA SER A 524 -12.17 27.91 2.58
C SER A 524 -10.81 28.21 1.96
N GLN A 525 -10.42 27.41 0.97
CA GLN A 525 -9.24 27.60 0.13
C GLN A 525 -7.91 27.67 0.93
N ILE A 526 -7.78 26.85 1.99
CA ILE A 526 -6.63 26.88 2.90
C ILE A 526 -5.28 26.82 2.20
N GLU A 527 -5.12 26.00 1.18
CA GLU A 527 -3.85 25.85 0.47
C GLU A 527 -3.44 27.11 -0.29
N LEU A 528 -4.39 27.85 -0.87
CA LEU A 528 -4.11 29.12 -1.55
C LEU A 528 -3.80 30.23 -0.54
N ARG A 529 -4.45 30.23 0.63
CA ARG A 529 -4.13 31.14 1.72
C ARG A 529 -2.73 30.88 2.26
N LEU A 530 -2.36 29.61 2.40
CA LEU A 530 -1.01 29.20 2.80
C LEU A 530 0.02 29.57 1.73
N ALA A 531 -0.27 29.36 0.45
CA ALA A 531 0.58 29.80 -0.64
C ALA A 531 0.84 31.31 -0.58
N ALA A 532 -0.20 32.12 -0.39
CA ALA A 532 -0.08 33.57 -0.28
C ALA A 532 0.79 34.01 0.91
N HIS A 533 0.73 33.26 2.02
CA HIS A 533 1.55 33.50 3.21
C HIS A 533 3.00 33.03 3.05
N MET A 534 3.20 31.78 2.64
CA MET A 534 4.51 31.12 2.56
C MET A 534 5.36 31.65 1.40
N ALA A 535 4.74 32.03 0.28
CA ALA A 535 5.42 32.64 -0.84
C ALA A 535 5.53 34.17 -0.74
N ASP A 536 5.04 34.75 0.35
CA ASP A 536 4.91 36.19 0.61
C ASP A 536 4.43 36.97 -0.62
N VAL A 537 3.13 36.81 -0.91
CA VAL A 537 2.48 37.44 -2.07
C VAL A 537 1.46 38.48 -1.58
N PRO A 538 1.86 39.77 -1.40
CA PRO A 538 0.99 40.82 -0.86
C PRO A 538 -0.35 40.93 -1.59
N ALA A 539 -0.35 40.89 -2.92
CA ALA A 539 -1.57 40.98 -3.73
C ALA A 539 -2.60 39.88 -3.39
N LEU A 540 -2.15 38.65 -3.11
CA LEU A 540 -3.05 37.56 -2.69
C LEU A 540 -3.50 37.72 -1.23
N ARG A 541 -2.60 38.19 -0.35
CA ARG A 541 -2.93 38.47 1.05
C ARG A 541 -3.99 39.56 1.18
N ASP A 542 -3.85 40.65 0.42
CA ASP A 542 -4.79 41.76 0.38
C ASP A 542 -6.14 41.31 -0.20
N ALA A 543 -6.13 40.56 -1.31
CA ALA A 543 -7.36 39.98 -1.88
C ALA A 543 -8.11 39.11 -0.85
N PHE A 544 -7.39 38.26 -0.10
CA PHE A 544 -8.02 37.45 0.95
C PHE A 544 -8.51 38.27 2.14
N ALA A 545 -7.85 39.38 2.48
CA ALA A 545 -8.26 40.28 3.56
C ALA A 545 -9.52 41.07 3.20
N ASN A 546 -9.65 41.47 1.93
CA ASN A 546 -10.80 42.21 1.41
C ASN A 546 -12.01 41.31 1.07
N GLY A 547 -11.83 39.98 1.08
CA GLY A 547 -12.87 39.03 0.71
C GLY A 547 -13.05 38.86 -0.80
N ASP A 548 -12.05 39.27 -1.59
CA ASP A 548 -12.08 39.19 -3.04
C ASP A 548 -12.00 37.73 -3.54
N ASP A 549 -12.63 37.47 -4.69
CA ASP A 549 -12.53 36.18 -5.35
C ASP A 549 -11.25 36.08 -6.18
N ILE A 550 -10.23 35.45 -5.58
CA ILE A 550 -8.92 35.25 -6.20
C ILE A 550 -8.97 34.59 -7.58
N HIS A 551 -9.95 33.74 -7.87
CA HIS A 551 -10.09 33.12 -9.19
C HIS A 551 -10.58 34.12 -10.24
N SER A 552 -11.45 35.05 -9.82
CA SER A 552 -11.93 36.14 -10.68
C SER A 552 -10.82 37.16 -10.92
N LEU A 553 -9.99 37.43 -9.92
CA LEU A 553 -8.79 38.26 -10.07
C LEU A 553 -7.82 37.65 -11.10
N THR A 554 -7.48 36.36 -10.94
CA THR A 554 -6.65 35.64 -11.91
C THR A 554 -7.29 35.60 -13.31
N ALA A 555 -8.61 35.44 -13.40
CA ALA A 555 -9.30 35.41 -14.68
C ALA A 555 -9.21 36.75 -15.42
N THR A 556 -9.39 37.85 -14.69
CA THR A 556 -9.21 39.21 -15.22
C THR A 556 -7.80 39.40 -15.76
N GLU A 557 -6.78 38.95 -15.03
CA GLU A 557 -5.38 39.10 -15.43
C GLU A 557 -5.02 38.26 -16.66
N LEU A 558 -5.43 36.99 -16.69
CA LEU A 558 -5.01 36.06 -17.74
C LEU A 558 -5.86 36.16 -19.02
N PHE A 559 -7.14 36.49 -18.88
CA PHE A 559 -8.12 36.47 -19.97
C PHE A 559 -8.75 37.84 -20.26
N GLY A 560 -8.55 38.85 -19.41
CA GLY A 560 -9.15 40.19 -19.57
C GLY A 560 -10.63 40.28 -19.19
N GLU A 561 -11.29 39.16 -18.93
CA GLU A 561 -12.72 39.09 -18.60
C GLU A 561 -13.03 38.02 -17.55
N VAL A 562 -14.09 38.25 -16.77
CA VAL A 562 -14.59 37.31 -15.76
C VAL A 562 -15.96 36.77 -16.19
N ASN A 563 -15.99 35.51 -16.57
CA ASN A 563 -17.21 34.74 -16.77
C ASN A 563 -17.05 33.36 -16.12
N ARG A 564 -18.10 32.53 -16.18
CA ARG A 564 -18.11 31.21 -15.53
C ARG A 564 -16.99 30.28 -16.05
N ASP A 565 -16.66 30.37 -17.34
CA ASP A 565 -15.61 29.58 -17.97
C ASP A 565 -14.21 30.09 -17.61
N THR A 566 -13.95 31.39 -17.80
CA THR A 566 -12.64 31.98 -17.50
C THR A 566 -12.29 31.86 -16.02
N ARG A 567 -13.27 31.99 -15.13
CA ARG A 567 -13.11 31.72 -13.70
C ARG A 567 -12.78 30.25 -13.39
N ALA A 568 -13.43 29.30 -14.07
CA ALA A 568 -13.14 27.88 -13.89
C ALA A 568 -11.74 27.51 -14.39
N ARG A 569 -11.32 28.06 -15.53
CA ARG A 569 -9.96 27.92 -16.07
C ARG A 569 -8.92 28.55 -15.15
N ALA A 570 -9.16 29.78 -14.68
CA ALA A 570 -8.30 30.46 -13.72
C ALA A 570 -8.14 29.67 -12.41
N LYS A 571 -9.22 29.06 -11.91
CA LYS A 571 -9.14 28.14 -10.78
C LYS A 571 -8.21 26.97 -11.06
N THR A 572 -8.37 26.31 -12.20
CA THR A 572 -7.48 25.21 -12.61
C THR A 572 -6.02 25.67 -12.69
N ILE A 573 -5.77 26.86 -13.23
CA ILE A 573 -4.43 27.47 -13.33
C ILE A 573 -3.83 27.71 -11.95
N ASN A 574 -4.54 28.38 -11.04
CA ASN A 574 -4.04 28.70 -9.70
C ASN A 574 -3.56 27.44 -8.96
N PHE A 575 -4.38 26.39 -8.94
CA PHE A 575 -3.99 25.13 -8.30
C PHE A 575 -2.87 24.43 -9.07
N ALA A 576 -2.96 24.38 -10.40
CA ALA A 576 -1.96 23.66 -11.20
C ALA A 576 -0.56 24.28 -11.10
N ILE A 577 -0.46 25.62 -11.21
CA ILE A 577 0.82 26.33 -11.07
C ILE A 577 1.35 26.17 -9.64
N LEU A 578 0.49 26.29 -8.63
CA LEU A 578 0.89 26.10 -7.24
C LEU A 578 1.51 24.72 -6.97
N TYR A 579 1.03 23.68 -7.66
CA TYR A 579 1.57 22.33 -7.59
C TYR A 579 2.71 22.05 -8.58
N GLY A 580 3.31 23.08 -9.17
CA GLY A 580 4.46 22.95 -10.07
C GLY A 580 4.12 22.20 -11.37
N ILE A 581 2.94 22.41 -11.94
CA ILE A 581 2.59 21.81 -13.23
C ILE A 581 3.57 22.27 -14.33
N SER A 582 3.90 21.37 -15.27
CA SER A 582 4.65 21.73 -16.46
C SER A 582 3.75 22.35 -17.53
N ARG A 583 4.33 23.06 -18.50
CA ARG A 583 3.60 23.58 -19.67
C ARG A 583 2.76 22.52 -20.38
N TRP A 584 3.30 21.30 -20.52
CA TRP A 584 2.61 20.17 -21.15
C TRP A 584 1.42 19.69 -20.33
N GLY A 585 1.59 19.63 -19.00
CA GLY A 585 0.51 19.26 -18.09
C GLY A 585 -0.62 20.29 -18.07
N LEU A 586 -0.28 21.58 -18.11
CA LEU A 586 -1.27 22.66 -18.13
C LEU A 586 -2.02 22.70 -19.47
N ALA A 587 -1.29 22.56 -20.58
CA ALA A 587 -1.86 22.45 -21.93
C ALA A 587 -2.94 21.36 -22.01
N GLY A 588 -2.63 20.15 -21.51
CA GLY A 588 -3.59 19.04 -21.52
C GLY A 588 -4.82 19.24 -20.62
N ARG A 589 -4.73 20.05 -19.57
CA ARG A 589 -5.87 20.37 -18.68
C ARG A 589 -6.77 21.48 -19.22
N LEU A 590 -6.18 22.42 -19.95
CA LEU A 590 -6.89 23.58 -20.49
C LEU A 590 -7.29 23.43 -21.96
N ASP A 591 -6.87 22.34 -22.60
CA ASP A 591 -7.07 22.07 -24.03
C ASP A 591 -6.51 23.19 -24.92
N VAL A 592 -5.27 23.60 -24.62
CA VAL A 592 -4.54 24.66 -25.34
C VAL A 592 -3.17 24.15 -25.81
N SER A 593 -2.49 24.90 -26.66
CA SER A 593 -1.11 24.57 -27.08
C SER A 593 -0.11 24.68 -25.92
N ALA A 594 1.02 24.00 -26.02
CA ALA A 594 2.09 24.07 -25.02
C ALA A 594 2.68 25.48 -24.88
N ASP A 595 2.72 26.24 -25.97
CA ASP A 595 3.25 27.60 -25.99
C ASP A 595 2.26 28.60 -25.36
N GLU A 596 0.95 28.44 -25.62
CA GLU A 596 -0.08 29.22 -24.91
C GLU A 596 -0.07 28.93 -23.40
N ALA A 597 0.06 27.66 -23.02
CA ALA A 597 0.16 27.28 -21.61
C ALA A 597 1.40 27.89 -20.95
N GLN A 598 2.56 27.93 -21.63
CA GLN A 598 3.75 28.59 -21.14
C GLN A 598 3.52 30.10 -20.97
N GLY A 599 2.92 30.77 -21.95
CA GLY A 599 2.60 32.20 -21.86
C GLY A 599 1.57 32.54 -20.76
N MET A 600 0.72 31.60 -20.34
CA MET A 600 -0.13 31.75 -19.15
C MET A 600 0.67 31.62 -17.85
N ILE A 601 1.62 30.70 -17.79
CA ILE A 601 2.51 30.51 -16.63
C ILE A 601 3.39 31.75 -16.44
N ASP A 602 3.98 32.28 -17.52
CA ASP A 602 4.87 33.43 -17.48
C ASP A 602 4.14 34.67 -16.96
N ARG A 603 2.95 34.98 -17.52
CA ARG A 603 2.09 36.08 -17.02
C ARG A 603 1.69 35.91 -15.56
N TYR A 604 1.42 34.67 -15.13
CA TYR A 604 1.10 34.40 -13.73
C TYR A 604 2.29 34.71 -12.81
N PHE A 605 3.51 34.35 -13.19
CA PHE A 605 4.70 34.65 -12.39
C PHE A 605 5.12 36.11 -12.44
N GLU A 606 4.89 36.82 -13.54
CA GLU A 606 5.05 38.27 -13.62
C GLU A 606 4.11 38.99 -12.63
N ARG A 607 2.86 38.52 -12.53
CA ARG A 607 1.88 39.08 -11.60
C ARG A 607 2.14 38.69 -10.14
N PHE A 608 2.58 37.46 -9.92
CA PHE A 608 2.82 36.88 -8.58
C PHE A 608 4.27 36.39 -8.41
N PRO A 609 5.26 37.31 -8.41
CA PRO A 609 6.68 36.95 -8.41
C PRO A 609 7.10 36.17 -7.16
N GLY A 610 6.41 36.38 -6.03
CA GLY A 610 6.65 35.63 -4.79
C GLY A 610 6.46 34.12 -4.96
N VAL A 611 5.51 33.67 -5.80
CA VAL A 611 5.29 32.24 -6.07
C VAL A 611 6.49 31.63 -6.80
N ASN A 612 7.02 32.32 -7.81
CA ASN A 612 8.20 31.86 -8.55
C ASN A 612 9.43 31.76 -7.63
N ARG A 613 9.65 32.79 -6.80
CA ARG A 613 10.72 32.81 -5.79
C ARG A 613 10.59 31.64 -4.82
N TYR A 614 9.41 31.41 -4.25
CA TYR A 614 9.13 30.29 -3.37
C TYR A 614 9.46 28.93 -4.02
N MET A 615 9.05 28.73 -5.27
CA MET A 615 9.35 27.50 -6.01
C MET A 615 10.86 27.31 -6.19
N ALA A 616 11.58 28.37 -6.57
CA ALA A 616 13.02 28.33 -6.76
C ALA A 616 13.77 28.01 -5.45
N GLU A 617 13.46 28.74 -4.37
CA GLU A 617 14.07 28.57 -3.04
C GLU A 617 13.77 27.18 -2.46
N THR A 618 12.54 26.68 -2.62
CA THR A 618 12.17 25.33 -2.17
C THR A 618 12.97 24.27 -2.92
N LEU A 619 13.12 24.41 -4.24
CA LEU A 619 13.88 23.46 -5.06
C LEU A 619 15.39 23.51 -4.76
N GLU A 620 15.94 24.68 -4.48
CA GLU A 620 17.34 24.82 -4.05
C GLU A 620 17.55 24.14 -2.70
N GLY A 621 16.72 24.46 -1.71
CA GLY A 621 16.82 23.91 -0.36
C GLY A 621 16.62 22.40 -0.28
N VAL A 622 15.71 21.82 -1.07
CA VAL A 622 15.49 20.36 -1.09
C VAL A 622 16.62 19.62 -1.81
N ARG A 623 17.29 20.23 -2.79
CA ARG A 623 18.47 19.63 -3.45
C ARG A 623 19.67 19.56 -2.51
N GLU A 624 19.81 20.52 -1.63
CA GLU A 624 20.85 20.52 -0.60
C GLU A 624 20.54 19.51 0.52
N ARG A 625 19.37 19.65 1.16
CA ARG A 625 19.02 18.91 2.38
C ARG A 625 18.39 17.53 2.15
N GLY A 626 17.78 17.31 0.98
CA GLY A 626 17.05 16.08 0.65
C GLY A 626 15.59 16.03 1.13
N PHE A 627 15.12 17.03 1.89
CA PHE A 627 13.76 17.11 2.42
C PHE A 627 13.22 18.55 2.42
N THR A 628 11.91 18.69 2.56
CA THR A 628 11.23 19.97 2.82
C THR A 628 10.55 19.98 4.17
N GLU A 629 10.22 21.17 4.69
CA GLU A 629 9.59 21.34 6.00
C GLU A 629 8.29 22.16 5.93
N THR A 630 7.32 21.83 6.80
CA THR A 630 6.14 22.66 7.03
C THR A 630 6.41 23.79 8.03
N LEU A 631 5.46 24.72 8.20
CA LEU A 631 5.58 25.78 9.22
C LEU A 631 5.70 25.24 10.66
N PHE A 632 5.27 24.00 10.90
CA PHE A 632 5.34 23.34 12.20
C PHE A 632 6.57 22.41 12.33
N GLY A 633 7.39 22.28 11.28
CA GLY A 633 8.62 21.48 11.30
C GLY A 633 8.44 20.01 10.90
N ARG A 634 7.31 19.64 10.28
CA ARG A 634 7.17 18.32 9.67
C ARG A 634 8.13 18.19 8.51
N LYS A 635 8.93 17.13 8.46
CA LYS A 635 9.80 16.82 7.33
C LYS A 635 9.10 15.92 6.31
N THR A 636 9.41 16.13 5.04
CA THR A 636 9.09 15.18 3.98
C THR A 636 10.32 14.99 3.11
N HIS A 637 10.84 13.76 3.06
CA HIS A 637 12.06 13.40 2.35
C HIS A 637 11.78 13.00 0.91
N PHE A 638 12.71 13.34 0.02
CA PHE A 638 12.61 13.10 -1.43
C PHE A 638 13.85 12.35 -1.93
N PRO A 639 13.95 11.02 -1.73
CA PRO A 639 15.14 10.25 -2.11
C PRO A 639 15.47 10.32 -3.61
N ARG A 640 14.45 10.58 -4.44
CA ARG A 640 14.60 10.71 -5.91
C ARG A 640 14.93 12.13 -6.39
N ILE A 641 15.15 13.10 -5.51
CA ILE A 641 15.43 14.50 -5.90
C ILE A 641 16.74 14.67 -6.68
N LYS A 642 17.70 13.74 -6.49
CA LYS A 642 18.98 13.69 -7.22
C LYS A 642 19.01 12.60 -8.31
N SER A 643 17.87 11.99 -8.65
CA SER A 643 17.82 10.90 -9.63
C SER A 643 18.38 11.34 -10.99
N ARG A 644 19.20 10.47 -11.59
CA ARG A 644 19.72 10.64 -12.96
C ARG A 644 18.59 10.55 -13.99
N GLN A 645 17.50 9.86 -13.67
CA GLN A 645 16.31 9.77 -14.51
C GLN A 645 15.49 11.05 -14.40
N GLN A 646 15.36 11.78 -15.51
CA GLN A 646 14.67 13.08 -15.56
C GLN A 646 13.22 13.00 -15.08
N ASN A 647 12.48 11.95 -15.47
CA ASN A 647 11.06 11.81 -15.10
C ASN A 647 10.87 11.60 -13.58
N GLU A 648 11.74 10.80 -12.96
CA GLU A 648 11.71 10.59 -11.50
C GLU A 648 12.06 11.88 -10.76
N ARG A 649 13.13 12.57 -11.20
CA ARG A 649 13.56 13.84 -10.61
C ARG A 649 12.47 14.91 -10.71
N GLN A 650 11.87 15.11 -11.88
CA GLN A 650 10.76 16.07 -12.06
C GLN A 650 9.50 15.67 -11.27
N GLY A 651 9.29 14.38 -11.00
CA GLY A 651 8.27 13.92 -10.07
C GLY A 651 8.55 14.39 -8.64
N ALA A 652 9.78 14.15 -8.16
CA ALA A 652 10.22 14.56 -6.83
C ALA A 652 10.21 16.09 -6.64
N GLU A 653 10.68 16.86 -7.63
CA GLU A 653 10.67 18.32 -7.61
C GLU A 653 9.25 18.89 -7.45
N ARG A 654 8.27 18.34 -8.18
CA ARG A 654 6.85 18.74 -8.02
C ARG A 654 6.29 18.39 -6.66
N ALA A 655 6.62 17.21 -6.15
CA ALA A 655 6.20 16.79 -4.82
C ALA A 655 6.80 17.69 -3.73
N ALA A 656 8.07 18.08 -3.86
CA ALA A 656 8.77 18.98 -2.94
C ALA A 656 8.16 20.38 -2.88
N ILE A 657 7.72 20.94 -4.01
CA ILE A 657 7.05 22.26 -4.03
C ILE A 657 5.70 22.21 -3.28
N ASN A 658 4.96 21.11 -3.46
CA ASN A 658 3.63 20.94 -2.90
C ASN A 658 3.63 20.56 -1.41
N ALA A 659 4.58 19.72 -0.98
CA ALA A 659 4.59 19.14 0.36
C ALA A 659 4.53 20.17 1.51
N PRO A 660 5.26 21.30 1.49
CA PRO A 660 5.17 22.30 2.55
C PRO A 660 3.78 22.92 2.70
N ILE A 661 3.12 23.25 1.59
CA ILE A 661 1.78 23.85 1.59
C ILE A 661 0.75 22.82 2.04
N GLN A 662 0.77 21.64 1.41
CA GLN A 662 -0.17 20.57 1.70
C GLN A 662 -0.04 20.04 3.12
N GLY A 663 1.21 19.92 3.61
CA GLY A 663 1.51 19.46 4.95
C GLY A 663 1.19 20.51 6.01
N THR A 664 1.48 21.79 5.76
CA THR A 664 1.05 22.86 6.68
C THR A 664 -0.49 22.91 6.79
N SER A 665 -1.20 22.69 5.68
CA SER A 665 -2.66 22.54 5.72
C SER A 665 -3.09 21.35 6.58
N ALA A 666 -2.40 20.20 6.49
CA ALA A 666 -2.68 19.05 7.31
C ALA A 666 -2.44 19.35 8.80
N ASP A 667 -1.30 19.95 9.13
CA ASP A 667 -0.93 20.31 10.50
C ASP A 667 -1.96 21.26 11.14
N ILE A 668 -2.47 22.24 10.39
CA ILE A 668 -3.53 23.14 10.86
C ILE A 668 -4.82 22.37 11.17
N ILE A 669 -5.26 21.49 10.27
CA ILE A 669 -6.49 20.70 10.46
C ILE A 669 -6.34 19.78 11.67
N LYS A 670 -5.22 19.08 11.80
CA LYS A 670 -4.92 18.20 12.93
C LYS A 670 -4.97 18.95 14.26
N ARG A 671 -4.34 20.12 14.34
CA ARG A 671 -4.39 20.99 15.53
C ARG A 671 -5.79 21.51 15.83
N ALA A 672 -6.58 21.81 14.81
CA ALA A 672 -7.97 22.21 15.00
C ALA A 672 -8.79 21.06 15.60
N MET A 673 -8.65 19.84 15.09
CA MET A 673 -9.32 18.64 15.61
C MET A 673 -9.02 18.43 17.10
N VAL A 674 -7.75 18.54 17.49
CA VAL A 674 -7.32 18.42 18.89
C VAL A 674 -7.98 19.48 19.79
N ARG A 675 -8.18 20.70 19.28
CA ARG A 675 -8.79 21.81 20.04
C ARG A 675 -10.32 21.80 20.05
N MET A 676 -10.96 21.00 19.19
CA MET A 676 -12.41 20.88 19.12
C MET A 676 -12.97 19.92 20.16
N GLU A 677 -12.12 19.05 20.71
CA GLU A 677 -12.50 18.15 21.80
C GLU A 677 -12.46 18.90 23.15
N PRO A 678 -13.36 18.55 24.10
CA PRO A 678 -13.45 19.21 25.42
C PRO A 678 -12.18 19.16 26.27
#